data_AF-A0A6H5I9P2-F1
#
_entry.id   AF-A0A6H5I9P2-F1
#
_cell.length_a   1.000
_cell.length_b   1.000
_cell.length_c   1.000
_cell.angle_alpha   90.00
_cell.angle_beta   90.00
_cell.angle_gamma   90.00
#
_symmetry.space_group_name_H-M   'P 1'
#
loop_
_entity.id
_entity.type
_entity.pdbx_description
1 polymer ?
#
loop_
_entity_poly.entity_id
_entity_poly.type
_entity_poly.pdbx_seq_one_letter_code
_entity_poly.pdbx_strand_id
1 'polypeptide(L)'
;MIRVAEVAVEIYNTTNTLAEIIKTLLAKVTGEDQRFCNGLKNHLNTAGKITQMPKLKWSNPQSRVRFLRSNDCQLSVFYAIVFTVATNATDGFQRYIRSTEVNGFRKQVRVLGMGQAWRGGDVQRYTGGGHKVNLLKEALEPYKDDLDRVILFTDSYDVIFLKNLKVIIAKFKEWKDEPRVIFSAEEYCWPDKKLSAQYPEVARGKRYLNSGGFIGYASDIYSMISSVDIDDGGDDQLFFTKMYLDQDTRSKHNIKLDHKSEIFQNLNGASYDIELRFKGEEAYVQNTAYNTVPMILHGNGYSKLLLNSLGNYVAQSWNSEEGCISCWDNTVELEGGDLDSFPTILVALFIEKPTPFLEEFFEKISKQKYPKEKLHLLVHNKVDYHNELIQAFIEEHEGKYKSIKQIRPEDEVSEAVARDLAVDRCLMLKCSGYFSVDSEAHLDNENTLRLLVEQQRGIVAPLLVRPFKAWSNFWGAITDDGFYARSTDYMDIIHNERRDRQTYLYSGFASAPGPTSSCQNFLRTEGLWNVPFISNCYLVNATLLAHEDTRPVYEDPELDPDMSFASAYRRRNVFMYVSNRLDFGHLVNPDSYNVSLTHPDMYQLFDNKLDWEKRYIHENYSKSFEADRAPLQDSRLENGYEAVPTRDIHMTQVGLDPLWLEFLRVYVSPLQQRAFTGYLDYVRPTTFVDELRRSLSSGRAAQSQASSRQLDVHHQRGPERVPHWTYYPIQGNLDIINNFLQRKYTKDNSEHSAEMQEEAAMHTNAGDDEVVVDNVDSAPISINNKEPDAPRDFIPILDREDYDFILNRVCVQFDPDHSEFHRVSQLTYDRIYEKGHYEKLRSTRHYGPMVFYLTWCKKIDNLLIENIAQESIEDAALTIKLYYILHPSDNVPKGVDNIKLIQHYLDNDCNSQCKRRLDNTLKMHLELESERKKVNEDLD
;
A
#
# COMPACT_ATOMS: atom_id res chain seq x y z
N MET A 1 -4.47 62.08 -7.56
CA MET A 1 -5.15 61.22 -8.55
C MET A 1 -6.40 61.88 -9.16
N ILE A 2 -7.29 62.50 -8.37
CA ILE A 2 -8.45 63.24 -8.92
C ILE A 2 -8.03 64.37 -9.88
N ARG A 3 -7.01 65.17 -9.53
CA ARG A 3 -6.40 66.16 -10.45
C ARG A 3 -5.77 65.58 -11.73
N VAL A 4 -5.36 64.30 -11.71
CA VAL A 4 -4.82 63.61 -12.89
C VAL A 4 -5.96 63.18 -13.80
N ALA A 5 -7.13 62.82 -13.24
CA ALA A 5 -8.34 62.53 -13.99
C ALA A 5 -8.97 63.81 -14.59
N GLU A 6 -8.93 64.94 -13.88
CA GLU A 6 -9.38 66.25 -14.40
C GLU A 6 -8.55 66.69 -15.62
N VAL A 7 -7.21 66.58 -15.55
CA VAL A 7 -6.30 66.88 -16.67
C VAL A 7 -6.47 65.89 -17.83
N ALA A 8 -6.75 64.61 -17.56
CA ALA A 8 -7.00 63.60 -18.60
C ALA A 8 -8.32 63.84 -19.36
N VAL A 9 -9.32 64.43 -18.70
CA VAL A 9 -10.60 64.82 -19.31
C VAL A 9 -10.46 66.12 -20.12
N GLU A 10 -9.59 67.05 -19.71
CA GLU A 10 -9.27 68.25 -20.51
C GLU A 10 -8.48 67.90 -21.79
N ILE A 11 -7.59 66.90 -21.71
CA ILE A 11 -6.81 66.40 -22.85
C ILE A 11 -7.66 65.57 -23.85
N TYR A 12 -8.83 65.06 -23.42
CA TYR A 12 -9.79 64.32 -24.26
C TYR A 12 -10.22 65.09 -25.52
N ASN A 13 -10.14 66.43 -25.51
CA ASN A 13 -10.54 67.23 -26.65
C ASN A 13 -9.50 67.33 -27.77
N THR A 14 -8.30 66.71 -27.66
CA THR A 14 -7.22 67.04 -28.63
C THR A 14 -6.38 65.94 -29.28
N THR A 15 -6.23 64.68 -28.81
CA THR A 15 -5.46 63.69 -29.61
C THR A 15 -5.66 62.21 -29.26
N ASN A 16 -5.48 61.35 -30.28
CA ASN A 16 -5.84 59.93 -30.35
C ASN A 16 -4.81 58.95 -29.71
N THR A 17 -4.13 59.35 -28.63
CA THR A 17 -3.02 58.59 -28.01
C THR A 17 -3.30 58.15 -26.55
N LEU A 18 -4.56 57.90 -26.21
CA LEU A 18 -4.98 57.55 -24.84
C LEU A 18 -5.22 56.03 -24.60
N ALA A 19 -5.26 55.20 -25.64
CA ALA A 19 -5.59 53.77 -25.48
C ALA A 19 -4.49 52.97 -24.76
N GLU A 20 -3.22 53.27 -25.00
CA GLU A 20 -2.08 52.55 -24.40
C GLU A 20 -1.77 53.02 -22.97
N ILE A 21 -2.04 54.29 -22.66
CA ILE A 21 -1.87 54.84 -21.30
C ILE A 21 -2.98 54.35 -20.37
N ILE A 22 -4.22 54.25 -20.86
CA ILE A 22 -5.36 53.68 -20.11
C ILE A 22 -5.16 52.18 -19.85
N LYS A 23 -4.65 51.41 -20.82
CA LYS A 23 -4.29 49.99 -20.61
C LYS A 23 -3.25 49.83 -19.49
N THR A 24 -2.21 50.67 -19.49
CA THR A 24 -1.13 50.59 -18.49
C THR A 24 -1.59 51.01 -17.09
N LEU A 25 -2.50 51.98 -16.99
CA LEU A 25 -3.08 52.43 -15.72
C LEU A 25 -4.13 51.45 -15.17
N LEU A 26 -4.97 50.86 -16.00
CA LEU A 26 -5.96 49.85 -15.57
C LEU A 26 -5.29 48.57 -15.07
N ALA A 27 -4.20 48.14 -15.72
CA ALA A 27 -3.43 46.98 -15.29
C ALA A 27 -2.76 47.16 -13.90
N LYS A 28 -2.48 48.41 -13.49
CA LYS A 28 -1.90 48.72 -12.17
C LYS A 28 -2.94 48.89 -11.05
N VAL A 29 -4.22 49.07 -11.39
CA VAL A 29 -5.29 49.38 -10.42
C VAL A 29 -6.14 48.16 -10.05
N THR A 30 -6.05 47.05 -10.79
CA THR A 30 -6.82 45.81 -10.51
C THR A 30 -6.26 44.94 -9.37
N GLY A 31 -5.25 45.43 -8.64
CA GLY A 31 -4.87 44.86 -7.34
C GLY A 31 -5.74 45.47 -6.24
N GLU A 32 -6.81 44.74 -5.87
CA GLU A 32 -7.48 44.82 -4.56
C GLU A 32 -7.87 46.21 -4.00
N ASP A 33 -8.97 46.82 -4.46
CA ASP A 33 -9.79 47.63 -3.54
C ASP A 33 -11.25 47.79 -4.00
N GLN A 34 -12.16 47.07 -3.34
CA GLN A 34 -13.60 47.09 -3.57
C GLN A 34 -14.24 48.44 -3.16
N ARG A 35 -13.57 49.27 -2.36
CA ARG A 35 -14.06 50.60 -1.93
C ARG A 35 -13.99 51.63 -3.05
N PHE A 36 -13.00 51.55 -3.95
CA PHE A 36 -12.85 52.48 -5.06
C PHE A 36 -13.98 52.34 -6.09
N CYS A 37 -14.37 51.10 -6.43
CA CYS A 37 -15.48 50.82 -7.34
C CYS A 37 -16.83 51.34 -6.79
N ASN A 38 -17.07 51.21 -5.49
CA ASN A 38 -18.29 51.71 -4.85
C ASN A 38 -18.30 53.25 -4.72
N GLY A 39 -17.14 53.87 -4.48
CA GLY A 39 -16.97 55.32 -4.50
C GLY A 39 -17.22 55.93 -5.88
N LEU A 40 -16.70 55.31 -6.94
CA LEU A 40 -16.89 55.74 -8.33
C LEU A 40 -18.36 55.62 -8.77
N LYS A 41 -19.02 54.53 -8.38
CA LYS A 41 -20.46 54.30 -8.66
C LYS A 41 -21.35 55.33 -7.96
N ASN A 42 -21.04 55.66 -6.70
CA ASN A 42 -21.79 56.67 -5.96
C ASN A 42 -21.55 58.09 -6.50
N HIS A 43 -20.31 58.42 -6.88
CA HIS A 43 -19.99 59.75 -7.42
C HIS A 43 -20.64 60.00 -8.80
N LEU A 44 -20.65 58.98 -9.67
CA LEU A 44 -21.31 59.03 -10.98
C LEU A 44 -22.85 59.10 -10.87
N ASN A 45 -23.44 58.52 -9.81
CA ASN A 45 -24.87 58.63 -9.55
C ASN A 45 -25.28 60.02 -9.03
N THR A 46 -24.44 60.70 -8.25
CA THR A 46 -24.71 62.08 -7.78
C THR A 46 -24.57 63.15 -8.87
N ALA A 47 -23.91 62.86 -10.00
CA ALA A 47 -23.66 63.84 -11.06
C ALA A 47 -24.80 64.00 -12.09
N GLY A 48 -25.93 63.30 -11.92
CA GLY A 48 -27.17 63.59 -12.66
C GLY A 48 -27.10 63.52 -14.19
N LYS A 49 -26.15 62.78 -14.77
CA LYS A 49 -25.97 62.66 -16.22
C LYS A 49 -25.69 61.20 -16.60
N ILE A 50 -26.75 60.43 -16.87
CA ILE A 50 -26.85 59.44 -17.96
C ILE A 50 -28.36 59.12 -18.09
N THR A 51 -29.01 59.75 -19.06
CA THR A 51 -30.14 59.17 -19.77
C THR A 51 -29.69 59.04 -21.22
N GLN A 52 -29.66 57.80 -21.72
CA GLN A 52 -29.24 57.36 -23.05
C GLN A 52 -27.73 57.34 -23.33
N MET A 53 -27.15 56.13 -23.41
CA MET A 53 -25.93 55.91 -24.18
C MET A 53 -26.27 55.92 -25.69
N PRO A 54 -25.47 56.55 -26.55
CA PRO A 54 -25.69 56.51 -27.99
C PRO A 54 -25.32 55.13 -28.55
N LYS A 55 -26.21 54.58 -29.40
CA LYS A 55 -25.95 53.36 -30.19
C LYS A 55 -24.80 53.63 -31.17
N LEU A 56 -23.62 53.08 -30.91
CA LEU A 56 -22.51 53.04 -31.86
C LEU A 56 -22.88 52.16 -33.07
N LYS A 57 -23.06 52.77 -34.24
CA LYS A 57 -23.15 52.07 -35.54
C LYS A 57 -21.75 51.80 -36.06
N TRP A 58 -21.40 50.52 -36.19
CA TRP A 58 -20.16 50.07 -36.82
C TRP A 58 -20.36 50.02 -38.34
N SER A 59 -19.50 50.69 -39.09
CA SER A 59 -19.58 50.78 -40.56
C SER A 59 -19.15 49.50 -41.28
N ASN A 60 -18.60 48.51 -40.57
CA ASN A 60 -18.21 47.22 -41.13
C ASN A 60 -18.31 46.09 -40.06
N PRO A 61 -19.11 45.03 -40.29
CA PRO A 61 -19.26 43.90 -39.36
C PRO A 61 -17.95 43.17 -39.04
N GLN A 62 -17.01 43.08 -39.99
CA GLN A 62 -15.74 42.36 -39.80
C GLN A 62 -14.79 43.08 -38.82
N SER A 63 -14.91 44.41 -38.69
CA SER A 63 -14.10 45.22 -37.77
C SER A 63 -14.49 44.99 -36.31
N ARG A 64 -15.78 44.74 -36.04
CA ARG A 64 -16.30 44.41 -34.71
C ARG A 64 -15.85 43.02 -34.26
N VAL A 65 -15.83 42.05 -35.17
CA VAL A 65 -15.36 40.67 -34.90
C VAL A 65 -13.85 40.63 -34.62
N ARG A 66 -13.04 41.44 -35.33
CA ARG A 66 -11.58 41.53 -35.06
C ARG A 66 -11.23 42.23 -33.74
N PHE A 67 -12.01 43.23 -33.33
CA PHE A 67 -11.73 44.00 -32.11
C PHE A 67 -12.12 43.24 -30.82
N LEU A 68 -13.18 42.42 -30.87
CA LEU A 68 -13.58 41.58 -29.73
C LEU A 68 -12.64 40.37 -29.54
N ARG A 69 -12.13 39.78 -30.62
CA ARG A 69 -11.25 38.60 -30.57
C ARG A 69 -9.89 38.83 -29.88
N SER A 70 -9.40 40.06 -29.74
CA SER A 70 -8.03 40.32 -29.24
C SER A 70 -7.90 40.67 -27.74
N ASN A 71 -9.00 40.96 -27.03
CA ASN A 71 -8.98 41.34 -25.59
C ASN A 71 -9.99 40.57 -24.70
N ASP A 72 -10.68 39.54 -25.21
CA ASP A 72 -11.86 38.93 -24.56
C ASP A 72 -11.61 37.88 -23.46
N CYS A 73 -10.36 37.45 -23.22
CA CYS A 73 -10.12 36.27 -22.39
C CYS A 73 -10.35 36.49 -20.88
N GLN A 74 -10.41 37.74 -20.40
CA GLN A 74 -10.77 38.04 -18.99
C GLN A 74 -12.28 38.31 -18.78
N LEU A 75 -13.00 38.76 -19.81
CA LEU A 75 -14.45 39.01 -19.75
C LEU A 75 -15.29 37.75 -20.00
N SER A 76 -14.74 36.76 -20.72
CA SER A 76 -15.43 35.51 -21.11
C SER A 76 -15.91 34.65 -19.92
N VAL A 77 -15.23 34.72 -18.77
CA VAL A 77 -15.58 33.92 -17.57
C VAL A 77 -16.90 34.39 -16.93
N PHE A 78 -17.28 35.66 -17.09
CA PHE A 78 -18.57 36.18 -16.59
C PHE A 78 -19.76 35.73 -17.46
N TYR A 79 -19.50 35.25 -18.67
CA TYR A 79 -20.49 34.82 -19.65
C TYR A 79 -20.61 33.29 -19.77
N ALA A 80 -19.98 32.54 -18.86
CA ALA A 80 -20.09 31.09 -18.83
C ALA A 80 -20.80 30.57 -17.58
N ILE A 81 -21.62 29.54 -17.76
CA ILE A 81 -22.31 28.86 -16.67
C ILE A 81 -21.99 27.37 -16.75
N VAL A 82 -21.66 26.78 -15.60
CA VAL A 82 -21.51 25.33 -15.48
C VAL A 82 -22.78 24.79 -14.85
N PHE A 83 -23.53 23.95 -15.57
CA PHE A 83 -24.67 23.23 -15.03
C PHE A 83 -24.28 21.80 -14.68
N THR A 84 -24.82 21.31 -13.58
CA THR A 84 -24.74 19.92 -13.20
C THR A 84 -26.00 19.50 -12.45
N VAL A 85 -26.22 18.20 -12.33
CA VAL A 85 -27.35 17.64 -11.59
C VAL A 85 -26.81 16.87 -10.39
N ALA A 86 -27.39 17.12 -9.22
CA ALA A 86 -27.16 16.37 -8.01
C ALA A 86 -28.42 16.44 -7.15
N THR A 87 -28.91 15.29 -6.69
CA THR A 87 -30.07 15.21 -5.80
C THR A 87 -29.66 15.26 -4.34
N ASN A 88 -28.48 14.72 -4.01
CA ASN A 88 -27.92 14.66 -2.67
C ASN A 88 -26.46 15.12 -2.67
N ALA A 89 -25.98 15.55 -1.51
CA ALA A 89 -24.61 16.01 -1.31
C ALA A 89 -23.64 14.84 -1.02
N THR A 90 -23.53 13.89 -1.96
CA THR A 90 -22.69 12.68 -1.85
C THR A 90 -21.19 12.99 -1.83
N ASP A 91 -20.34 12.04 -1.44
CA ASP A 91 -18.88 12.24 -1.44
C ASP A 91 -18.33 12.55 -2.84
N GLY A 92 -18.88 11.89 -3.87
CA GLY A 92 -18.57 12.19 -5.27
C GLY A 92 -18.92 13.63 -5.66
N PHE A 93 -20.09 14.12 -5.23
CA PHE A 93 -20.49 15.51 -5.42
C PHE A 93 -19.59 16.49 -4.66
N GLN A 94 -19.20 16.18 -3.42
CA GLN A 94 -18.29 17.03 -2.65
C GLN A 94 -16.92 17.12 -3.33
N ARG A 95 -16.39 16.01 -3.85
CA ARG A 95 -15.16 16.00 -4.67
C ARG A 95 -15.30 16.87 -5.91
N TYR A 96 -16.44 16.80 -6.60
CA TYR A 96 -16.74 17.66 -7.74
C TYR A 96 -16.71 19.14 -7.34
N ILE A 97 -17.45 19.52 -6.29
CA ILE A 97 -17.51 20.90 -5.81
C ILE A 97 -16.12 21.41 -5.42
N ARG A 98 -15.36 20.63 -4.65
CA ARG A 98 -13.97 20.94 -4.30
C ARG A 98 -13.13 21.21 -5.53
N SER A 99 -13.23 20.36 -6.56
CA SER A 99 -12.48 20.56 -7.82
C SER A 99 -12.82 21.89 -8.50
N THR A 100 -14.05 22.40 -8.36
CA THR A 100 -14.43 23.73 -8.90
C THR A 100 -13.94 24.90 -8.04
N GLU A 101 -13.77 24.67 -6.73
CA GLU A 101 -13.26 25.65 -5.77
C GLU A 101 -11.76 25.88 -5.94
N VAL A 102 -10.97 24.80 -5.98
CA VAL A 102 -9.51 24.87 -6.21
C VAL A 102 -9.17 25.45 -7.59
N ASN A 103 -10.04 25.22 -8.58
CA ASN A 103 -9.92 25.82 -9.90
C ASN A 103 -10.54 27.23 -10.01
N GLY A 104 -11.08 27.78 -8.92
CA GLY A 104 -11.50 29.18 -8.81
C GLY A 104 -12.80 29.55 -9.53
N PHE A 105 -13.68 28.60 -9.82
CA PHE A 105 -14.94 28.87 -10.56
C PHE A 105 -16.21 28.29 -9.93
N ARG A 106 -16.17 27.95 -8.63
CA ARG A 106 -17.35 27.48 -7.87
C ARG A 106 -18.59 28.38 -8.02
N LYS A 107 -18.40 29.70 -8.15
CA LYS A 107 -19.49 30.69 -8.28
C LYS A 107 -20.24 30.59 -9.62
N GLN A 108 -19.65 29.95 -10.62
CA GLN A 108 -20.23 29.73 -11.96
C GLN A 108 -21.03 28.43 -12.04
N VAL A 109 -20.89 27.55 -11.04
CA VAL A 109 -21.60 26.27 -10.97
C VAL A 109 -23.05 26.47 -10.51
N ARG A 110 -23.98 25.84 -11.20
CA ARG A 110 -25.41 25.79 -10.91
C ARG A 110 -25.82 24.33 -10.77
N VAL A 111 -26.19 23.96 -9.56
CA VAL A 111 -26.57 22.59 -9.21
C VAL A 111 -28.08 22.49 -9.30
N LEU A 112 -28.55 21.59 -10.16
CA LEU A 112 -29.97 21.35 -10.42
C LEU A 112 -30.42 20.12 -9.65
N GLY A 113 -31.65 20.16 -9.12
CA GLY A 113 -32.28 19.02 -8.46
C GLY A 113 -31.86 18.74 -7.01
N MET A 114 -31.03 19.59 -6.38
CA MET A 114 -30.58 19.37 -5.00
C MET A 114 -31.77 19.32 -4.01
N GLY A 115 -31.84 18.26 -3.20
CA GLY A 115 -32.93 17.99 -2.27
C GLY A 115 -34.21 17.45 -2.92
N GLN A 116 -34.23 17.25 -4.24
CA GLN A 116 -35.36 16.64 -4.95
C GLN A 116 -35.16 15.14 -5.11
N ALA A 117 -36.25 14.37 -5.05
CA ALA A 117 -36.21 12.94 -5.33
C ALA A 117 -35.76 12.68 -6.78
N TRP A 118 -34.85 11.72 -6.95
CA TRP A 118 -34.37 11.31 -8.26
C TRP A 118 -35.46 10.54 -9.02
N ARG A 119 -35.83 11.02 -10.21
CA ARG A 119 -36.84 10.40 -11.09
C ARG A 119 -36.26 9.77 -12.36
N GLY A 120 -34.92 9.74 -12.49
CA GLY A 120 -34.24 9.28 -13.70
C GLY A 120 -33.97 7.78 -13.80
N GLY A 121 -34.59 6.94 -12.96
CA GLY A 121 -34.36 5.49 -12.94
C GLY A 121 -33.02 5.07 -12.31
N ASP A 122 -32.74 3.77 -12.25
CA ASP A 122 -31.47 3.26 -11.72
C ASP A 122 -30.37 3.30 -12.78
N VAL A 123 -29.73 4.47 -12.91
CA VAL A 123 -28.65 4.74 -13.88
C VAL A 123 -27.35 3.98 -13.60
N GLN A 124 -27.22 3.31 -12.46
CA GLN A 124 -26.06 2.45 -12.18
C GLN A 124 -26.23 1.07 -12.82
N ARG A 125 -27.47 0.60 -12.97
CA ARG A 125 -27.78 -0.75 -13.48
C ARG A 125 -28.38 -0.75 -14.89
N TYR A 126 -29.12 0.30 -15.24
CA TYR A 126 -29.90 0.37 -16.47
C TYR A 126 -29.79 1.75 -17.15
N THR A 127 -30.41 1.86 -18.31
CA THR A 127 -30.61 3.14 -19.02
C THR A 127 -31.49 4.09 -18.22
N GLY A 128 -31.27 5.40 -18.34
CA GLY A 128 -32.04 6.41 -17.63
C GLY A 128 -31.41 7.81 -17.67
N GLY A 129 -31.80 8.69 -16.76
CA GLY A 129 -31.21 10.02 -16.62
C GLY A 129 -31.92 11.16 -17.37
N GLY A 130 -33.05 10.91 -18.03
CA GLY A 130 -33.84 11.92 -18.74
C GLY A 130 -34.30 13.08 -17.86
N HIS A 131 -34.49 12.83 -16.57
CA HIS A 131 -34.73 13.86 -15.56
C HIS A 131 -33.65 14.97 -15.56
N LYS A 132 -32.38 14.63 -15.86
CA LYS A 132 -31.30 15.62 -16.01
C LYS A 132 -31.57 16.58 -17.17
N VAL A 133 -32.03 16.05 -18.30
CA VAL A 133 -32.33 16.83 -19.50
C VAL A 133 -33.50 17.77 -19.23
N ASN A 134 -34.55 17.30 -18.56
CA ASN A 134 -35.71 18.12 -18.20
C ASN A 134 -35.35 19.25 -17.24
N LEU A 135 -34.55 18.97 -16.20
CA LEU A 135 -34.03 20.00 -15.29
C LEU A 135 -33.15 21.03 -16.03
N LEU A 136 -32.31 20.57 -16.95
CA LEU A 136 -31.45 21.45 -17.75
C LEU A 136 -32.27 22.33 -18.72
N LYS A 137 -33.30 21.76 -19.35
CA LYS A 137 -34.22 22.49 -20.24
C LYS A 137 -34.88 23.65 -19.52
N GLU A 138 -35.42 23.41 -18.33
CA GLU A 138 -36.00 24.46 -17.48
C GLU A 138 -34.96 25.54 -17.10
N ALA A 139 -33.77 25.11 -16.69
CA ALA A 139 -32.71 26.03 -16.26
C ALA A 139 -32.14 26.88 -17.40
N LEU A 140 -32.21 26.42 -18.64
CA LEU A 140 -31.71 27.11 -19.84
C LEU A 140 -32.73 28.07 -20.48
N GLU A 141 -34.01 27.96 -20.14
CA GLU A 141 -35.09 28.84 -20.65
C GLU A 141 -34.73 30.34 -20.60
N PRO A 142 -34.16 30.90 -19.50
CA PRO A 142 -33.82 32.33 -19.44
C PRO A 142 -32.71 32.75 -20.40
N TYR A 143 -31.98 31.80 -20.98
CA TYR A 143 -30.80 32.02 -21.83
C TYR A 143 -31.02 31.59 -23.28
N LYS A 144 -32.24 31.22 -23.66
CA LYS A 144 -32.57 30.69 -25.00
C LYS A 144 -32.19 31.61 -26.16
N ASP A 145 -32.23 32.93 -25.94
CA ASP A 145 -31.92 33.96 -26.94
C ASP A 145 -30.48 34.52 -26.80
N ASP A 146 -29.68 34.01 -25.85
CA ASP A 146 -28.30 34.45 -25.61
C ASP A 146 -27.32 33.67 -26.51
N LEU A 147 -26.95 34.30 -27.63
CA LEU A 147 -26.10 33.70 -28.67
C LEU A 147 -24.62 33.57 -28.30
N ASP A 148 -24.18 34.30 -27.28
CA ASP A 148 -22.76 34.42 -26.91
C ASP A 148 -22.43 33.70 -25.59
N ARG A 149 -23.45 33.38 -24.78
CA ARG A 149 -23.28 32.66 -23.50
C ARG A 149 -22.87 31.21 -23.73
N VAL A 150 -21.79 30.81 -23.04
CA VAL A 150 -21.28 29.44 -23.10
C VAL A 150 -21.83 28.66 -21.91
N ILE A 151 -22.36 27.48 -22.18
CA ILE A 151 -22.83 26.53 -21.19
C ILE A 151 -21.90 25.32 -21.23
N LEU A 152 -21.44 24.92 -20.05
CA LEU A 152 -20.79 23.64 -19.83
C LEU A 152 -21.72 22.80 -18.96
N PHE A 153 -22.14 21.64 -19.45
CA PHE A 153 -22.85 20.66 -18.66
C PHE A 153 -21.91 19.50 -18.32
N THR A 154 -21.96 19.03 -17.08
CA THR A 154 -21.31 17.78 -16.67
C THR A 154 -22.20 17.02 -15.68
N ASP A 155 -22.03 15.71 -15.60
CA ASP A 155 -22.39 14.96 -14.39
C ASP A 155 -21.56 15.47 -13.19
N SER A 156 -21.94 15.06 -11.97
CA SER A 156 -21.27 15.53 -10.74
C SER A 156 -20.68 14.43 -9.88
N TYR A 157 -21.37 13.30 -9.67
CA TYR A 157 -20.93 12.29 -8.70
C TYR A 157 -19.59 11.63 -9.08
N ASP A 158 -19.26 11.62 -10.36
CA ASP A 158 -18.09 10.97 -10.94
C ASP A 158 -17.35 11.88 -11.93
N VAL A 159 -17.32 13.18 -11.66
CA VAL A 159 -16.58 14.16 -12.45
C VAL A 159 -15.58 14.92 -11.59
N ILE A 160 -14.39 15.17 -12.14
CA ILE A 160 -13.36 16.01 -11.53
C ILE A 160 -12.85 17.02 -12.55
N PHE A 161 -12.84 18.30 -12.17
CA PHE A 161 -12.21 19.35 -12.97
C PHE A 161 -10.71 19.43 -12.71
N LEU A 162 -9.92 19.39 -13.79
CA LEU A 162 -8.46 19.48 -13.75
C LEU A 162 -7.93 20.88 -14.07
N LYS A 163 -8.74 21.72 -14.73
CA LYS A 163 -8.36 23.08 -15.13
C LYS A 163 -9.49 24.07 -14.86
N ASN A 164 -9.12 25.34 -14.75
CA ASN A 164 -10.09 26.42 -14.58
C ASN A 164 -10.95 26.66 -15.82
N LEU A 165 -12.12 27.26 -15.60
CA LEU A 165 -13.13 27.48 -16.62
C LEU A 165 -12.63 28.35 -17.79
N LYS A 166 -11.70 29.29 -17.54
CA LYS A 166 -11.12 30.15 -18.59
C LYS A 166 -10.36 29.32 -19.62
N VAL A 167 -9.55 28.36 -19.18
CA VAL A 167 -8.78 27.48 -20.06
C VAL A 167 -9.70 26.57 -20.87
N ILE A 168 -10.74 26.02 -20.23
CA ILE A 168 -11.75 25.18 -20.89
C ILE A 168 -12.48 25.95 -22.00
N ILE A 169 -12.94 27.17 -21.72
CA ILE A 169 -13.63 28.01 -22.71
C ILE A 169 -12.70 28.41 -23.84
N ALA A 170 -11.44 28.77 -23.53
CA ALA A 170 -10.45 29.09 -24.55
C ALA A 170 -10.28 27.92 -25.52
N LYS A 171 -10.16 26.70 -24.98
CA LYS A 171 -10.04 25.48 -25.79
C LYS A 171 -11.25 25.23 -26.68
N PHE A 172 -12.46 25.43 -26.17
CA PHE A 172 -13.70 25.35 -26.95
C PHE A 172 -13.74 26.38 -28.09
N LYS A 173 -13.35 27.63 -27.82
CA LYS A 173 -13.36 28.73 -28.81
C LYS A 173 -12.27 28.61 -29.87
N GLU A 174 -11.16 27.96 -29.57
CA GLU A 174 -10.02 27.75 -30.48
C GLU A 174 -10.19 26.53 -31.40
N TRP A 175 -11.30 25.80 -31.29
CA TRP A 175 -11.53 24.59 -32.07
C TRP A 175 -11.62 24.88 -33.58
N LYS A 176 -10.90 24.08 -34.38
CA LYS A 176 -10.60 24.34 -35.81
C LYS A 176 -11.84 24.51 -36.72
N ASP A 177 -13.00 24.00 -36.29
CA ASP A 177 -14.26 24.02 -37.05
C ASP A 177 -15.31 24.99 -36.48
N GLU A 178 -14.93 25.83 -35.51
CA GLU A 178 -15.83 26.75 -34.77
C GLU A 178 -17.18 26.08 -34.39
N PRO A 179 -17.16 24.92 -33.69
CA PRO A 179 -18.36 24.19 -33.31
C PRO A 179 -19.26 25.02 -32.41
N ARG A 180 -20.57 24.83 -32.53
CA ARG A 180 -21.51 25.48 -31.60
C ARG A 180 -21.78 24.63 -30.37
N VAL A 181 -21.63 23.31 -30.49
CA VAL A 181 -21.72 22.34 -29.39
C VAL A 181 -20.66 21.24 -29.57
N ILE A 182 -19.93 20.92 -28.51
CA ILE A 182 -19.01 19.78 -28.43
C ILE A 182 -19.49 18.85 -27.32
N PHE A 183 -19.74 17.59 -27.65
CA PHE A 183 -19.95 16.53 -26.66
C PHE A 183 -18.65 15.78 -26.37
N SER A 184 -18.54 15.21 -25.18
CA SER A 184 -17.50 14.24 -24.88
C SER A 184 -17.66 12.98 -25.75
N ALA A 185 -16.53 12.33 -26.03
CA ALA A 185 -16.51 11.10 -26.83
C ALA A 185 -16.06 9.90 -25.99
N GLU A 186 -16.52 8.70 -26.31
CA GLU A 186 -16.18 7.46 -25.62
C GLU A 186 -15.95 6.27 -26.58
N GLU A 187 -15.43 5.17 -26.01
CA GLU A 187 -15.07 3.95 -26.73
C GLU A 187 -16.30 3.15 -27.18
N TYR A 188 -17.39 3.18 -26.42
CA TYR A 188 -18.53 2.30 -26.62
C TYR A 188 -19.75 3.03 -27.19
N CYS A 189 -20.40 2.40 -28.17
CA CYS A 189 -21.72 2.84 -28.64
C CYS A 189 -22.79 2.31 -27.69
N TRP A 190 -23.22 3.16 -26.75
CA TRP A 190 -24.19 2.83 -25.72
C TRP A 190 -25.36 3.84 -25.73
N PRO A 191 -26.61 3.42 -25.42
CA PRO A 191 -27.02 2.06 -25.07
C PRO A 191 -27.28 1.15 -26.28
N ASP A 192 -27.64 1.70 -27.45
CA ASP A 192 -27.96 0.91 -28.64
C ASP A 192 -26.77 0.74 -29.58
N LYS A 193 -26.07 -0.39 -29.45
CA LYS A 193 -24.92 -0.76 -30.29
C LYS A 193 -25.23 -0.77 -31.80
N LYS A 194 -26.49 -0.96 -32.21
CA LYS A 194 -26.88 -0.98 -33.63
C LYS A 194 -26.72 0.37 -34.30
N LEU A 195 -26.67 1.46 -33.53
CA LEU A 195 -26.46 2.81 -34.04
C LEU A 195 -25.01 3.08 -34.46
N SER A 196 -24.05 2.20 -34.10
CA SER A 196 -22.63 2.37 -34.41
C SER A 196 -22.35 2.66 -35.89
N ALA A 197 -23.04 1.96 -36.80
CA ALA A 197 -22.87 2.14 -38.25
C ALA A 197 -23.34 3.51 -38.78
N GLN A 198 -24.19 4.22 -38.03
CA GLN A 198 -24.68 5.54 -38.41
C GLN A 198 -23.75 6.68 -37.96
N TYR A 199 -22.85 6.40 -37.01
CA TYR A 199 -21.84 7.38 -36.60
C TYR A 199 -20.88 7.64 -37.77
N PRO A 200 -20.42 8.89 -37.97
CA PRO A 200 -19.34 9.18 -38.91
C PRO A 200 -18.11 8.33 -38.59
N GLU A 201 -17.40 7.89 -39.62
CA GLU A 201 -16.10 7.24 -39.46
C GLU A 201 -15.08 8.24 -38.92
N VAL A 202 -14.27 7.80 -37.96
CA VAL A 202 -13.24 8.63 -37.30
C VAL A 202 -11.90 7.95 -37.53
N ALA A 203 -10.99 8.61 -38.24
CA ALA A 203 -9.69 8.04 -38.56
C ALA A 203 -8.81 7.82 -37.33
N ARG A 204 -8.93 8.68 -36.31
CA ARG A 204 -8.22 8.57 -35.03
C ARG A 204 -9.01 9.25 -33.92
N GLY A 205 -9.29 8.51 -32.85
CA GLY A 205 -10.01 9.00 -31.68
C GLY A 205 -11.24 8.16 -31.34
N LYS A 206 -11.86 8.48 -30.21
CA LYS A 206 -13.10 7.87 -29.73
C LYS A 206 -14.27 8.27 -30.62
N ARG A 207 -15.11 7.31 -31.02
CA ARG A 207 -16.11 7.51 -32.09
C ARG A 207 -17.49 7.94 -31.59
N TYR A 208 -17.88 7.53 -30.40
CA TYR A 208 -19.28 7.60 -29.95
C TYR A 208 -19.49 8.73 -28.95
N LEU A 209 -20.72 9.25 -28.89
CA LEU A 209 -21.10 10.35 -27.99
C LEU A 209 -21.28 9.84 -26.56
N ASN A 210 -20.83 10.63 -25.58
CA ASN A 210 -21.18 10.46 -24.17
C ASN A 210 -21.87 11.74 -23.64
N SER A 211 -23.02 11.59 -22.97
CA SER A 211 -23.84 12.71 -22.49
C SER A 211 -23.40 13.31 -21.15
N GLY A 212 -22.49 12.66 -20.42
CA GLY A 212 -22.05 13.11 -19.10
C GLY A 212 -21.16 14.35 -19.13
N GLY A 213 -20.79 14.86 -20.31
CA GLY A 213 -20.08 16.13 -20.48
C GLY A 213 -20.27 16.73 -21.86
N PHE A 214 -20.65 18.01 -21.93
CA PHE A 214 -20.70 18.78 -23.18
C PHE A 214 -20.59 20.29 -22.94
N ILE A 215 -20.07 21.01 -23.93
CA ILE A 215 -19.92 22.47 -23.91
C ILE A 215 -20.47 23.08 -25.20
N GLY A 216 -21.19 24.20 -25.10
CA GLY A 216 -21.76 24.86 -26.27
C GLY A 216 -22.43 26.20 -25.96
N TYR A 217 -22.98 26.85 -26.98
CA TYR A 217 -23.73 28.09 -26.81
C TYR A 217 -25.14 27.82 -26.24
N ALA A 218 -25.60 28.68 -25.33
CA ALA A 218 -26.87 28.51 -24.62
C ALA A 218 -28.06 28.37 -25.58
N SER A 219 -28.12 29.23 -26.60
CA SER A 219 -29.18 29.20 -27.62
C SER A 219 -29.25 27.87 -28.38
N ASP A 220 -28.09 27.28 -28.71
CA ASP A 220 -28.01 26.04 -29.48
C ASP A 220 -28.39 24.84 -28.63
N ILE A 221 -27.86 24.75 -27.40
CA ILE A 221 -28.20 23.68 -26.47
C ILE A 221 -29.70 23.71 -26.15
N TYR A 222 -30.26 24.89 -25.86
CA TYR A 222 -31.68 25.03 -25.59
C TYR A 222 -32.54 24.66 -26.81
N SER A 223 -32.18 25.14 -28.01
CA SER A 223 -32.89 24.77 -29.25
C SER A 223 -32.83 23.28 -29.53
N MET A 224 -31.73 22.60 -29.17
CA MET A 224 -31.60 21.16 -29.32
C MET A 224 -32.54 20.42 -28.36
N ILE A 225 -32.37 20.60 -27.05
CA ILE A 225 -33.13 19.84 -26.04
C ILE A 225 -34.62 20.18 -25.99
N SER A 226 -35.04 21.29 -26.59
CA SER A 226 -36.45 21.68 -26.70
C SER A 226 -37.14 21.14 -27.95
N SER A 227 -36.42 20.52 -28.88
CA SER A 227 -36.99 20.04 -30.14
C SER A 227 -37.76 18.73 -30.00
N VAL A 228 -37.45 17.92 -28.99
CA VAL A 228 -38.08 16.64 -28.68
C VAL A 228 -38.20 16.52 -27.17
N ASP A 229 -39.36 16.09 -26.67
CA ASP A 229 -39.56 15.84 -25.24
C ASP A 229 -39.00 14.46 -24.83
N ILE A 230 -38.53 14.37 -23.60
CA ILE A 230 -38.01 13.14 -22.99
C ILE A 230 -38.71 12.90 -21.65
N ASP A 231 -39.08 11.64 -21.41
CA ASP A 231 -39.59 11.23 -20.10
C ASP A 231 -38.48 11.28 -19.04
N ASP A 232 -38.82 11.53 -17.77
CA ASP A 232 -37.82 11.57 -16.70
C ASP A 232 -37.03 10.26 -16.61
N GLY A 233 -37.66 9.10 -16.84
CA GLY A 233 -37.00 7.79 -16.89
C GLY A 233 -36.35 7.43 -18.22
N GLY A 234 -36.46 8.29 -19.24
CA GLY A 234 -35.81 8.10 -20.53
C GLY A 234 -34.28 8.14 -20.43
N ASP A 235 -33.59 7.59 -21.44
CA ASP A 235 -32.13 7.58 -21.48
C ASP A 235 -31.57 8.87 -22.07
N ASP A 236 -30.81 9.64 -21.27
CA ASP A 236 -30.23 10.91 -21.70
C ASP A 236 -29.18 10.71 -22.80
N GLN A 237 -28.36 9.67 -22.71
CA GLN A 237 -27.34 9.35 -23.72
C GLN A 237 -27.95 8.99 -25.07
N LEU A 238 -28.99 8.15 -25.10
CA LEU A 238 -29.72 7.78 -26.31
C LEU A 238 -30.42 9.00 -26.92
N PHE A 239 -30.96 9.88 -26.08
CA PHE A 239 -31.58 11.13 -26.53
C PHE A 239 -30.57 11.98 -27.31
N PHE A 240 -29.43 12.31 -26.72
CA PHE A 240 -28.39 13.09 -27.43
C PHE A 240 -27.77 12.33 -28.62
N THR A 241 -27.63 11.00 -28.52
CA THR A 241 -27.17 10.16 -29.64
C THR A 241 -28.07 10.30 -30.86
N LYS A 242 -29.40 10.19 -30.68
CA LYS A 242 -30.36 10.35 -31.78
C LYS A 242 -30.26 11.74 -32.42
N MET A 243 -30.10 12.79 -31.61
CA MET A 243 -29.91 14.15 -32.12
C MET A 243 -28.60 14.33 -32.91
N TYR A 244 -27.52 13.70 -32.47
CA TYR A 244 -26.23 13.75 -33.17
C TYR A 244 -26.23 12.95 -34.48
N LEU A 245 -26.98 11.85 -34.53
CA LEU A 245 -27.11 11.01 -35.73
C LEU A 245 -28.05 11.61 -36.77
N ASP A 246 -28.99 12.45 -36.35
CA ASP A 246 -29.80 13.25 -37.26
C ASP A 246 -28.93 14.30 -38.00
N GLN A 247 -28.78 14.12 -39.31
CA GLN A 247 -27.87 14.92 -40.12
C GLN A 247 -28.26 16.41 -40.15
N ASP A 248 -29.55 16.71 -40.15
CA ASP A 248 -30.07 18.08 -40.19
C ASP A 248 -29.78 18.79 -38.88
N THR A 249 -30.09 18.16 -37.74
CA THR A 249 -29.80 18.67 -36.40
C THR A 249 -28.29 18.86 -36.19
N ARG A 250 -27.47 17.85 -36.54
CA ARG A 250 -26.01 17.93 -36.41
C ARG A 250 -25.42 19.07 -37.24
N SER A 251 -25.90 19.27 -38.46
CA SER A 251 -25.42 20.33 -39.35
C SER A 251 -25.89 21.71 -38.88
N LYS A 252 -27.16 21.83 -38.49
CA LYS A 252 -27.76 23.09 -38.00
C LYS A 252 -27.03 23.63 -36.77
N HIS A 253 -26.72 22.76 -35.80
CA HIS A 253 -26.07 23.14 -34.55
C HIS A 253 -24.55 22.90 -34.56
N ASN A 254 -23.96 22.57 -35.72
CA ASN A 254 -22.54 22.24 -35.88
C ASN A 254 -22.00 21.39 -34.71
N ILE A 255 -22.68 20.27 -34.44
CA ILE A 255 -22.36 19.40 -33.30
C ILE A 255 -21.10 18.58 -33.61
N LYS A 256 -20.13 18.59 -32.71
CA LYS A 256 -18.90 17.81 -32.79
C LYS A 256 -18.71 16.94 -31.55
N LEU A 257 -17.85 15.93 -31.66
CA LEU A 257 -17.41 15.13 -30.53
C LEU A 257 -15.93 15.40 -30.24
N ASP A 258 -15.55 15.39 -28.97
CA ASP A 258 -14.17 15.49 -28.51
C ASP A 258 -13.43 14.15 -28.68
N HIS A 259 -13.18 13.78 -29.92
CA HIS A 259 -12.63 12.47 -30.29
C HIS A 259 -11.26 12.15 -29.65
N LYS A 260 -10.48 13.15 -29.24
CA LYS A 260 -9.10 12.97 -28.74
C LYS A 260 -8.95 13.33 -27.26
N SER A 261 -10.06 13.49 -26.55
CA SER A 261 -10.08 13.84 -25.14
C SER A 261 -9.30 15.13 -24.83
N GLU A 262 -9.47 16.17 -25.66
CA GLU A 262 -8.78 17.45 -25.48
C GLU A 262 -9.40 18.29 -24.35
N ILE A 263 -10.69 18.12 -24.09
CA ILE A 263 -11.44 18.73 -22.99
C ILE A 263 -11.91 17.65 -22.02
N PHE A 264 -12.57 16.61 -22.52
CA PHE A 264 -13.24 15.58 -21.72
C PHE A 264 -12.53 14.23 -21.84
N GLN A 265 -12.17 13.62 -20.71
CA GLN A 265 -11.67 12.25 -20.65
C GLN A 265 -12.69 11.36 -19.93
N ASN A 266 -13.43 10.60 -20.72
CA ASN A 266 -14.22 9.47 -20.23
C ASN A 266 -13.27 8.29 -19.93
N LEU A 267 -13.40 7.68 -18.75
CA LEU A 267 -12.48 6.64 -18.27
C LEU A 267 -12.88 5.23 -18.70
N ASN A 268 -14.17 4.98 -18.94
CA ASN A 268 -14.64 3.65 -19.34
C ASN A 268 -14.09 3.26 -20.71
N GLY A 269 -13.39 2.12 -20.78
CA GLY A 269 -12.71 1.67 -22.00
C GLY A 269 -11.45 2.46 -22.36
N ALA A 270 -10.96 3.34 -21.48
CA ALA A 270 -9.78 4.19 -21.72
C ALA A 270 -8.78 4.18 -20.54
N SER A 271 -8.85 3.19 -19.65
CA SER A 271 -7.95 3.07 -18.50
C SER A 271 -6.48 2.93 -18.89
N TYR A 272 -6.19 2.21 -19.99
CA TYR A 272 -4.84 2.06 -20.53
C TYR A 272 -4.36 3.27 -21.33
N ASP A 273 -5.26 4.15 -21.73
CA ASP A 273 -4.91 5.36 -22.50
C ASP A 273 -4.39 6.48 -21.60
N ILE A 274 -4.51 6.34 -20.26
CA ILE A 274 -4.19 7.41 -19.32
C ILE A 274 -3.02 7.08 -18.41
N GLU A 275 -2.25 8.11 -18.06
CA GLU A 275 -1.17 8.03 -17.10
C GLU A 275 -1.21 9.24 -16.15
N LEU A 276 -1.08 8.99 -14.85
CA LEU A 276 -0.87 10.04 -13.86
C LEU A 276 0.59 10.48 -13.89
N ARG A 277 0.83 11.75 -14.20
CA ARG A 277 2.16 12.35 -14.30
C ARG A 277 2.28 13.56 -13.39
N PHE A 278 3.52 13.93 -13.11
CA PHE A 278 3.86 15.04 -12.22
C PHE A 278 4.75 16.00 -13.00
N LYS A 279 4.48 17.29 -12.89
CA LYS A 279 5.31 18.35 -13.48
C LYS A 279 5.46 19.46 -12.46
N GLY A 280 6.65 19.58 -11.88
CA GLY A 280 6.85 20.41 -10.69
C GLY A 280 5.92 19.93 -9.57
N GLU A 281 5.13 20.84 -9.02
CA GLU A 281 4.13 20.57 -7.97
C GLU A 281 2.79 20.06 -8.52
N GLU A 282 2.55 20.04 -9.84
CA GLU A 282 1.21 19.70 -10.36
C GLU A 282 1.11 18.22 -10.75
N ALA A 283 0.20 17.49 -10.11
CA ALA A 283 -0.29 16.18 -10.57
C ALA A 283 -1.31 16.37 -11.70
N TYR A 284 -1.09 15.73 -12.84
CA TYR A 284 -1.98 15.82 -14.00
C TYR A 284 -2.14 14.45 -14.68
N VAL A 285 -3.28 14.28 -15.37
CA VAL A 285 -3.52 13.09 -16.19
C VAL A 285 -3.15 13.41 -17.63
N GLN A 286 -2.35 12.54 -18.24
CA GLN A 286 -2.05 12.59 -19.66
C GLN A 286 -2.74 11.43 -20.37
N ASN A 287 -3.47 11.72 -21.43
CA ASN A 287 -3.88 10.70 -22.38
C ASN A 287 -2.71 10.42 -23.33
N THR A 288 -2.09 9.25 -23.19
CA THR A 288 -0.89 8.85 -23.95
C THR A 288 -1.23 8.41 -25.38
N ALA A 289 -2.43 7.87 -25.61
CA ALA A 289 -2.90 7.44 -26.93
C ALA A 289 -3.03 8.61 -27.94
N TYR A 290 -3.45 9.79 -27.46
CA TYR A 290 -3.64 10.99 -28.27
C TYR A 290 -2.65 12.11 -27.95
N ASN A 291 -1.81 11.92 -26.93
CA ASN A 291 -0.87 12.90 -26.41
C ASN A 291 -1.56 14.22 -26.02
N THR A 292 -2.67 14.09 -25.29
CA THR A 292 -3.49 15.22 -24.82
C THR A 292 -3.48 15.28 -23.28
N VAL A 293 -3.74 16.46 -22.73
CA VAL A 293 -3.90 16.68 -21.29
C VAL A 293 -5.35 17.13 -21.08
N PRO A 294 -6.27 16.21 -20.75
CA PRO A 294 -7.67 16.53 -20.58
C PRO A 294 -7.90 17.53 -19.44
N MET A 295 -9.03 18.23 -19.50
CA MET A 295 -9.38 19.28 -18.54
C MET A 295 -10.48 18.83 -17.56
N ILE A 296 -11.21 17.79 -17.91
CA ILE A 296 -12.33 17.23 -17.15
C ILE A 296 -12.20 15.70 -17.21
N LEU A 297 -12.17 15.04 -16.06
CA LEU A 297 -12.25 13.58 -15.95
C LEU A 297 -13.67 13.16 -15.64
N HIS A 298 -14.13 12.09 -16.29
CA HIS A 298 -15.44 11.49 -16.06
C HIS A 298 -15.27 9.98 -15.86
N GLY A 299 -15.52 9.52 -14.63
CA GLY A 299 -15.47 8.12 -14.23
C GLY A 299 -16.74 7.36 -14.61
N ASN A 300 -17.14 7.46 -15.88
CA ASN A 300 -18.36 6.84 -16.40
C ASN A 300 -18.34 5.31 -16.27
N GLY A 301 -19.52 4.70 -16.26
CA GLY A 301 -19.65 3.24 -16.16
C GLY A 301 -18.94 2.65 -14.94
N TYR A 302 -18.12 1.62 -15.17
CA TYR A 302 -17.41 0.87 -14.12
C TYR A 302 -16.11 1.53 -13.63
N SER A 303 -15.79 2.75 -14.09
CA SER A 303 -14.50 3.40 -13.82
C SER A 303 -14.47 4.30 -12.57
N LYS A 304 -15.44 4.15 -11.66
CA LYS A 304 -15.54 4.96 -10.42
C LYS A 304 -14.31 4.79 -9.53
N LEU A 305 -13.81 3.56 -9.38
CA LEU A 305 -12.63 3.27 -8.55
C LEU A 305 -11.36 3.85 -9.14
N LEU A 306 -11.19 3.79 -10.47
CA LEU A 306 -10.09 4.45 -11.16
C LEU A 306 -10.16 5.98 -10.95
N LEU A 307 -11.35 6.57 -11.05
CA LEU A 307 -11.53 7.98 -10.75
C LEU A 307 -11.21 8.32 -9.28
N ASN A 308 -11.56 7.46 -8.34
CA ASN A 308 -11.21 7.63 -6.92
C ASN A 308 -9.69 7.62 -6.72
N SER A 309 -8.98 6.67 -7.34
CA SER A 309 -7.52 6.58 -7.29
C SER A 309 -6.86 7.83 -7.89
N LEU A 310 -7.28 8.28 -9.08
CA LEU A 310 -6.77 9.51 -9.69
C LEU A 310 -7.10 10.75 -8.83
N GLY A 311 -8.31 10.77 -8.26
CA GLY A 311 -8.82 11.83 -7.41
C GLY A 311 -8.02 12.06 -6.13
N ASN A 312 -7.24 11.08 -5.68
CA ASN A 312 -6.31 11.27 -4.55
C ASN A 312 -5.16 12.23 -4.89
N TYR A 313 -4.86 12.43 -6.18
CA TYR A 313 -3.73 13.25 -6.62
C TYR A 313 -4.17 14.53 -7.31
N VAL A 314 -5.07 14.41 -8.28
CA VAL A 314 -5.44 15.52 -9.15
C VAL A 314 -6.30 16.57 -8.45
N ALA A 315 -6.48 17.72 -9.11
CA ALA A 315 -7.23 18.86 -8.58
C ALA A 315 -6.68 19.33 -7.22
N GLN A 316 -5.35 19.43 -7.10
CA GLN A 316 -4.67 19.88 -5.89
C GLN A 316 -5.08 19.05 -4.66
N SER A 317 -5.18 17.73 -4.81
CA SER A 317 -5.45 16.83 -3.69
C SER A 317 -4.14 16.41 -3.03
N TRP A 318 -3.12 16.13 -3.84
CA TRP A 318 -1.78 15.81 -3.38
C TRP A 318 -0.72 16.33 -4.36
N ASN A 319 0.39 16.84 -3.85
CA ASN A 319 1.57 17.19 -4.64
C ASN A 319 2.88 16.71 -3.99
N SER A 320 3.98 16.78 -4.74
CA SER A 320 5.30 16.33 -4.31
C SER A 320 5.98 17.22 -3.26
N GLU A 321 5.56 18.48 -3.10
CA GLU A 321 6.25 19.46 -2.24
C GLU A 321 5.57 19.62 -0.88
N GLU A 322 4.26 19.86 -0.88
CA GLU A 322 3.40 20.04 0.29
C GLU A 322 2.74 18.73 0.75
N GLY A 323 2.82 17.66 -0.04
CA GLY A 323 2.14 16.40 0.23
C GLY A 323 0.63 16.51 0.03
N CYS A 324 -0.15 16.02 1.00
CA CYS A 324 -1.60 16.01 0.91
C CYS A 324 -2.23 17.36 1.28
N ILE A 325 -2.65 18.10 0.25
CA ILE A 325 -3.32 19.40 0.39
C ILE A 325 -4.77 19.20 0.88
N SER A 326 -5.48 18.19 0.35
CA SER A 326 -6.88 17.93 0.71
C SER A 326 -7.08 17.34 2.11
N CYS A 327 -6.00 16.95 2.78
CA CYS A 327 -6.05 16.37 4.11
C CYS A 327 -6.59 17.33 5.17
N TRP A 328 -6.51 18.63 4.92
CA TRP A 328 -6.94 19.67 5.85
C TRP A 328 -8.35 20.21 5.54
N ASP A 329 -8.97 19.72 4.47
CA ASP A 329 -10.30 20.16 4.10
C ASP A 329 -11.31 19.76 5.17
N ASN A 330 -12.04 20.76 5.67
CA ASN A 330 -13.10 20.63 6.68
C ASN A 330 -12.65 19.96 7.99
N THR A 331 -11.35 19.95 8.29
CA THR A 331 -10.88 19.44 9.59
C THR A 331 -11.32 20.37 10.71
N VAL A 332 -11.60 19.79 11.87
CA VAL A 332 -11.85 20.54 13.11
C VAL A 332 -10.74 20.28 14.10
N GLU A 333 -10.51 21.20 15.03
CA GLU A 333 -9.58 21.01 16.14
C GLU A 333 -10.38 20.76 17.41
N LEU A 334 -10.05 19.68 18.14
CA LEU A 334 -10.66 19.41 19.45
C LEU A 334 -9.81 20.06 20.54
N GLU A 335 -10.34 21.10 21.19
CA GLU A 335 -9.61 21.87 22.19
C GLU A 335 -9.50 21.11 23.52
N GLY A 336 -8.26 20.89 23.98
CA GLY A 336 -8.01 20.25 25.27
C GLY A 336 -8.53 21.12 26.43
N GLY A 337 -9.55 20.62 27.14
CA GLY A 337 -10.14 21.29 28.31
C GLY A 337 -11.59 21.74 28.14
N ASP A 338 -12.09 21.82 26.91
CA ASP A 338 -13.52 21.99 26.62
C ASP A 338 -14.15 20.64 26.26
N LEU A 339 -14.84 20.04 27.22
CA LEU A 339 -15.52 18.76 27.02
C LEU A 339 -16.64 18.85 25.98
N ASP A 340 -17.25 20.02 25.78
CA ASP A 340 -18.36 20.18 24.82
C ASP A 340 -17.88 20.14 23.37
N SER A 341 -16.59 20.42 23.13
CA SER A 341 -15.96 20.24 21.82
C SER A 341 -15.87 18.76 21.40
N PHE A 342 -15.81 17.82 22.34
CA PHE A 342 -15.65 16.39 22.06
C PHE A 342 -17.01 15.72 21.76
N PRO A 343 -17.21 15.17 20.55
CA PRO A 343 -18.40 14.39 20.24
C PRO A 343 -18.51 13.11 21.08
N THR A 344 -19.72 12.58 21.26
CA THR A 344 -19.87 11.26 21.91
C THR A 344 -19.62 10.16 20.89
N ILE A 345 -18.69 9.24 21.16
CA ILE A 345 -18.33 8.14 20.25
C ILE A 345 -18.63 6.79 20.90
N LEU A 346 -19.15 5.83 20.13
CA LEU A 346 -19.16 4.43 20.53
C LEU A 346 -17.86 3.77 20.03
N VAL A 347 -17.04 3.27 20.95
CA VAL A 347 -15.90 2.42 20.66
C VAL A 347 -16.36 0.97 20.77
N ALA A 348 -16.27 0.21 19.69
CA ALA A 348 -16.59 -1.20 19.65
C ALA A 348 -15.33 -2.03 19.42
N LEU A 349 -15.02 -2.91 20.37
CA LEU A 349 -13.87 -3.79 20.36
C LEU A 349 -14.31 -5.20 19.96
N PHE A 350 -13.68 -5.78 18.95
CA PHE A 350 -14.02 -7.10 18.41
C PHE A 350 -12.86 -8.08 18.62
N ILE A 351 -13.10 -9.13 19.42
CA ILE A 351 -12.13 -10.20 19.71
C ILE A 351 -12.68 -11.48 19.08
N GLU A 352 -12.47 -11.63 17.77
CA GLU A 352 -13.11 -12.69 16.97
C GLU A 352 -12.30 -13.98 16.88
N LYS A 353 -11.01 -13.90 17.22
CA LYS A 353 -10.07 -15.03 17.22
C LYS A 353 -8.98 -14.86 18.28
N PRO A 354 -8.33 -15.96 18.69
CA PRO A 354 -7.22 -15.89 19.63
C PRO A 354 -6.14 -14.92 19.16
N THR A 355 -6.03 -13.79 19.85
CA THR A 355 -5.08 -12.73 19.50
C THR A 355 -3.97 -12.63 20.55
N PRO A 356 -2.68 -12.59 20.15
CA PRO A 356 -1.56 -12.42 21.07
C PRO A 356 -1.48 -10.99 21.64
N PHE A 357 -0.84 -10.82 22.80
CA PHE A 357 -0.58 -9.51 23.42
C PHE A 357 -1.85 -8.68 23.65
N LEU A 358 -2.94 -9.35 24.04
CA LEU A 358 -4.25 -8.71 24.23
C LEU A 358 -4.25 -7.73 25.42
N GLU A 359 -3.35 -7.91 26.40
CA GLU A 359 -3.19 -6.93 27.49
C GLU A 359 -2.67 -5.59 26.95
N GLU A 360 -1.65 -5.60 26.08
CA GLU A 360 -1.12 -4.39 25.45
C GLU A 360 -2.16 -3.72 24.55
N PHE A 361 -2.99 -4.50 23.87
CA PHE A 361 -4.14 -3.98 23.12
C PHE A 361 -5.06 -3.15 24.03
N PHE A 362 -5.53 -3.73 25.14
CA PHE A 362 -6.41 -3.04 26.09
C PHE A 362 -5.73 -1.83 26.75
N GLU A 363 -4.44 -1.93 27.06
CA GLU A 363 -3.65 -0.82 27.57
C GLU A 363 -3.65 0.36 26.58
N LYS A 364 -3.38 0.09 25.29
CA LYS A 364 -3.39 1.11 24.22
C LYS A 364 -4.77 1.75 24.02
N ILE A 365 -5.85 0.96 24.11
CA ILE A 365 -7.22 1.49 24.08
C ILE A 365 -7.48 2.40 25.29
N SER A 366 -7.05 1.98 26.49
CA SER A 366 -7.21 2.78 27.71
C SER A 366 -6.45 4.11 27.64
N LYS A 367 -5.28 4.13 26.99
CA LYS A 367 -4.41 5.30 26.84
C LYS A 367 -4.82 6.30 25.75
N GLN A 368 -5.81 5.97 24.91
CA GLN A 368 -6.30 6.92 23.91
C GLN A 368 -6.72 8.24 24.56
N LYS A 369 -6.13 9.36 24.10
CA LYS A 369 -6.31 10.75 24.56
C LYS A 369 -7.65 11.31 24.08
N TYR A 370 -8.71 10.75 24.64
CA TYR A 370 -10.09 11.14 24.43
C TYR A 370 -10.83 11.03 25.77
N PRO A 371 -11.66 12.02 26.17
CA PRO A 371 -12.37 11.98 27.44
C PRO A 371 -13.23 10.72 27.55
N LYS A 372 -12.96 9.86 28.55
CA LYS A 372 -13.67 8.57 28.71
C LYS A 372 -15.17 8.76 28.95
N GLU A 373 -15.57 9.86 29.58
CA GLU A 373 -16.96 10.28 29.76
C GLU A 373 -17.69 10.67 28.46
N LYS A 374 -16.97 10.81 27.34
CA LYS A 374 -17.52 10.99 25.99
C LYS A 374 -17.50 9.68 25.18
N LEU A 375 -17.05 8.58 25.78
CA LEU A 375 -16.94 7.28 25.12
C LEU A 375 -17.92 6.27 25.71
N HIS A 376 -18.74 5.69 24.84
CA HIS A 376 -19.39 4.41 25.13
C HIS A 376 -18.48 3.29 24.67
N LEU A 377 -18.42 2.19 25.42
CA LEU A 377 -17.63 1.02 25.09
C LEU A 377 -18.55 -0.18 24.84
N LEU A 378 -18.35 -0.88 23.73
CA LEU A 378 -18.89 -2.20 23.46
C LEU A 378 -17.71 -3.16 23.28
N VAL A 379 -17.76 -4.32 23.92
CA VAL A 379 -16.75 -5.38 23.74
C VAL A 379 -17.47 -6.65 23.35
N HIS A 380 -17.17 -7.16 22.16
CA HIS A 380 -17.61 -8.47 21.69
C HIS A 380 -16.44 -9.44 21.78
N ASN A 381 -16.62 -10.53 22.52
CA ASN A 381 -15.65 -11.59 22.62
C ASN A 381 -16.24 -12.90 22.11
N LYS A 382 -15.52 -13.55 21.19
CA LYS A 382 -15.83 -14.89 20.67
C LYS A 382 -14.87 -15.96 21.20
N VAL A 383 -13.88 -15.57 22.00
CA VAL A 383 -12.75 -16.43 22.41
C VAL A 383 -12.78 -16.69 23.91
N ASP A 384 -13.17 -17.90 24.31
CA ASP A 384 -13.25 -18.30 25.72
C ASP A 384 -11.96 -18.05 26.51
N TYR A 385 -10.81 -18.34 25.89
CA TYR A 385 -9.48 -18.15 26.50
C TYR A 385 -9.27 -16.71 27.01
N HIS A 386 -9.82 -15.71 26.31
CA HIS A 386 -9.63 -14.29 26.65
C HIS A 386 -10.64 -13.77 27.68
N ASN A 387 -11.63 -14.56 28.11
CA ASN A 387 -12.72 -14.11 28.99
C ASN A 387 -12.23 -13.51 30.31
N GLU A 388 -11.27 -14.15 30.98
CA GLU A 388 -10.77 -13.68 32.29
C GLU A 388 -10.09 -12.31 32.16
N LEU A 389 -9.24 -12.14 31.14
CA LEU A 389 -8.55 -10.89 30.86
C LEU A 389 -9.54 -9.76 30.54
N ILE A 390 -10.53 -10.04 29.68
CA ILE A 390 -11.55 -9.06 29.29
C ILE A 390 -12.38 -8.66 30.50
N GLN A 391 -12.79 -9.62 31.34
CA GLN A 391 -13.55 -9.33 32.55
C GLN A 391 -12.78 -8.41 33.50
N ALA A 392 -11.48 -8.67 33.71
CA ALA A 392 -10.63 -7.80 34.52
C ALA A 392 -10.54 -6.39 33.94
N PHE A 393 -10.38 -6.25 32.62
CA PHE A 393 -10.37 -4.95 31.95
C PHE A 393 -11.70 -4.19 32.12
N ILE A 394 -12.84 -4.88 31.98
CA ILE A 394 -14.17 -4.28 32.18
C ILE A 394 -14.33 -3.79 33.62
N GLU A 395 -13.98 -4.60 34.62
CA GLU A 395 -14.08 -4.24 36.04
C GLU A 395 -13.19 -3.05 36.39
N GLU A 396 -11.98 -2.99 35.86
CA GLU A 396 -11.05 -1.88 36.09
C GLU A 396 -11.56 -0.55 35.48
N HIS A 397 -12.34 -0.64 34.41
CA HIS A 397 -12.79 0.52 33.64
C HIS A 397 -14.26 0.88 33.85
N GLU A 398 -14.98 0.09 34.65
CA GLU A 398 -16.36 0.38 35.03
C GLU A 398 -16.45 1.75 35.73
N GLY A 399 -17.43 2.56 35.33
CA GLY A 399 -17.61 3.92 35.83
C GLY A 399 -16.67 4.99 35.27
N LYS A 400 -15.59 4.64 34.55
CA LYS A 400 -14.73 5.61 33.83
C LYS A 400 -15.31 5.99 32.48
N TYR A 401 -15.86 5.02 31.75
CA TYR A 401 -16.53 5.23 30.47
C TYR A 401 -18.00 5.63 30.68
N LYS A 402 -18.57 6.36 29.72
CA LYS A 402 -19.98 6.80 29.75
C LYS A 402 -20.96 5.63 29.88
N SER A 403 -20.67 4.51 29.22
CA SER A 403 -21.29 3.21 29.48
C SER A 403 -20.43 2.09 28.92
N ILE A 404 -20.55 0.89 29.47
CA ILE A 404 -19.90 -0.31 28.95
C ILE A 404 -20.95 -1.38 28.65
N LYS A 405 -20.82 -2.09 27.54
CA LYS A 405 -21.62 -3.27 27.19
C LYS A 405 -20.70 -4.39 26.73
N GLN A 406 -20.84 -5.56 27.34
CA GLN A 406 -20.16 -6.79 26.93
C GLN A 406 -21.14 -7.73 26.22
N ILE A 407 -20.63 -8.42 25.19
CA ILE A 407 -21.22 -9.59 24.55
C ILE A 407 -20.17 -10.70 24.67
N ARG A 408 -20.55 -11.82 25.27
CA ARG A 408 -19.64 -12.90 25.68
C ARG A 408 -19.70 -14.07 24.70
N PRO A 409 -18.71 -14.98 24.73
CA PRO A 409 -18.74 -16.16 23.87
C PRO A 409 -20.00 -17.02 24.08
N GLU A 410 -20.50 -17.09 25.32
CA GLU A 410 -21.71 -17.83 25.67
C GLU A 410 -23.00 -17.28 25.04
N ASP A 411 -22.97 -16.03 24.53
CA ASP A 411 -24.11 -15.44 23.81
C ASP A 411 -24.23 -15.97 22.37
N GLU A 412 -23.22 -16.70 21.87
CA GLU A 412 -23.16 -17.32 20.53
C GLU A 412 -23.47 -16.35 19.37
N VAL A 413 -23.07 -15.08 19.52
CA VAL A 413 -23.28 -14.04 18.50
C VAL A 413 -22.19 -14.13 17.43
N SER A 414 -22.58 -14.07 16.16
CA SER A 414 -21.61 -14.01 15.05
C SER A 414 -21.00 -12.61 14.93
N GLU A 415 -19.81 -12.51 14.35
CA GLU A 415 -19.12 -11.23 14.14
C GLU A 415 -20.00 -10.22 13.40
N ALA A 416 -20.63 -10.64 12.29
CA ALA A 416 -21.51 -9.77 11.50
C ALA A 416 -22.65 -9.20 12.36
N VAL A 417 -23.32 -10.06 13.14
CA VAL A 417 -24.41 -9.64 14.03
C VAL A 417 -23.88 -8.74 15.15
N ALA A 418 -22.70 -9.01 15.70
CA ALA A 418 -22.09 -8.16 16.72
C ALA A 418 -21.75 -6.76 16.19
N ARG A 419 -21.24 -6.65 14.95
CA ARG A 419 -20.98 -5.36 14.28
C ARG A 419 -22.29 -4.61 14.01
N ASP A 420 -23.34 -5.29 13.56
CA ASP A 420 -24.68 -4.69 13.39
C ASP A 420 -25.26 -4.19 14.73
N LEU A 421 -25.15 -5.00 15.80
CA LEU A 421 -25.57 -4.60 17.15
C LEU A 421 -24.82 -3.37 17.67
N ALA A 422 -23.53 -3.23 17.31
CA ALA A 422 -22.76 -2.05 17.66
C ALA A 422 -23.28 -0.80 16.92
N VAL A 423 -23.62 -0.92 15.63
CA VAL A 423 -24.25 0.16 14.85
C VAL A 423 -25.60 0.56 15.45
N ASP A 424 -26.47 -0.41 15.75
CA ASP A 424 -27.76 -0.14 16.36
C ASP A 424 -27.62 0.53 17.73
N ARG A 425 -26.63 0.10 18.52
CA ARG A 425 -26.34 0.72 19.81
C ARG A 425 -25.84 2.15 19.67
N CYS A 426 -25.01 2.44 18.67
CA CYS A 426 -24.57 3.78 18.32
C CYS A 426 -25.77 4.70 18.03
N LEU A 427 -26.73 4.21 17.24
CA LEU A 427 -27.97 4.92 16.91
C LEU A 427 -28.86 5.14 18.14
N MET A 428 -29.08 4.10 18.95
CA MET A 428 -29.88 4.20 20.19
C MET A 428 -29.30 5.20 21.19
N LEU A 429 -27.97 5.24 21.33
CA LEU A 429 -27.26 6.14 22.24
C LEU A 429 -27.08 7.55 21.66
N LYS A 430 -27.49 7.78 20.40
CA LYS A 430 -27.30 9.05 19.68
C LYS A 430 -25.85 9.50 19.66
N CYS A 431 -24.93 8.57 19.43
CA CYS A 431 -23.53 8.90 19.26
C CYS A 431 -23.31 9.70 17.96
N SER A 432 -22.22 10.45 17.90
CA SER A 432 -21.78 11.18 16.70
C SER A 432 -20.94 10.31 15.77
N GLY A 433 -20.42 9.19 16.27
CA GLY A 433 -19.62 8.26 15.47
C GLY A 433 -19.47 6.89 16.12
N TYR A 434 -19.08 5.93 15.29
CA TYR A 434 -18.83 4.53 15.60
C TYR A 434 -17.37 4.19 15.27
N PHE A 435 -16.57 3.87 16.27
CA PHE A 435 -15.17 3.50 16.12
C PHE A 435 -15.01 2.00 16.33
N SER A 436 -14.83 1.27 15.24
CA SER A 436 -14.61 -0.19 15.22
C SER A 436 -13.13 -0.47 15.36
N VAL A 437 -12.75 -1.34 16.30
CA VAL A 437 -11.37 -1.76 16.50
C VAL A 437 -11.33 -3.27 16.78
N ASP A 438 -10.63 -4.01 15.93
CA ASP A 438 -10.42 -5.44 16.09
C ASP A 438 -9.17 -5.67 16.94
N SER A 439 -9.11 -6.80 17.64
CA SER A 439 -8.01 -7.09 18.57
C SER A 439 -6.62 -7.09 17.93
N GLU A 440 -6.49 -7.29 16.61
CA GLU A 440 -5.19 -7.20 15.95
C GLU A 440 -4.66 -5.77 15.79
N ALA A 441 -5.52 -4.76 15.91
CA ALA A 441 -5.19 -3.36 15.65
C ALA A 441 -4.55 -2.69 16.87
N HIS A 442 -3.22 -2.74 16.93
CA HIS A 442 -2.43 -2.17 18.02
C HIS A 442 -2.17 -0.66 17.79
N LEU A 443 -2.97 0.19 18.43
CA LEU A 443 -2.90 1.65 18.30
C LEU A 443 -1.77 2.25 19.15
N ASP A 444 -0.54 2.23 18.65
CA ASP A 444 0.63 2.78 19.36
C ASP A 444 0.54 4.31 19.57
N ASN A 445 -0.17 5.02 18.69
CA ASN A 445 -0.40 6.45 18.84
C ASN A 445 -1.62 6.72 19.73
N GLU A 446 -1.38 7.31 20.90
CA GLU A 446 -2.41 7.67 21.89
C GLU A 446 -3.43 8.70 21.36
N ASN A 447 -3.13 9.44 20.28
CA ASN A 447 -4.06 10.43 19.71
C ASN A 447 -4.91 9.87 18.57
N THR A 448 -4.81 8.58 18.24
CA THR A 448 -5.46 8.01 17.03
C THR A 448 -6.93 8.35 16.93
N LEU A 449 -7.73 8.05 17.96
CA LEU A 449 -9.17 8.34 17.93
C LEU A 449 -9.46 9.83 17.75
N ARG A 450 -8.73 10.69 18.47
CA ARG A 450 -8.87 12.14 18.38
C ARG A 450 -8.61 12.63 16.95
N LEU A 451 -7.50 12.21 16.35
CA LEU A 451 -7.09 12.61 14.99
C LEU A 451 -8.09 12.15 13.92
N LEU A 452 -8.65 10.95 14.05
CA LEU A 452 -9.67 10.45 13.13
C LEU A 452 -10.98 11.24 13.23
N VAL A 453 -11.37 11.66 14.44
CA VAL A 453 -12.55 12.53 14.65
C VAL A 453 -12.31 13.93 14.07
N GLU A 454 -11.14 14.52 14.30
CA GLU A 454 -10.73 15.82 13.76
C GLU A 454 -10.73 15.84 12.22
N GLN A 455 -10.53 14.68 11.58
CA GLN A 455 -10.50 14.53 10.13
C GLN A 455 -11.87 14.73 9.45
N GLN A 456 -12.99 14.65 10.19
CA GLN A 456 -14.36 14.92 9.70
C GLN A 456 -14.70 14.23 8.37
N ARG A 457 -14.41 12.92 8.28
CA ARG A 457 -14.78 12.10 7.12
C ARG A 457 -15.98 11.22 7.45
N GLY A 458 -16.71 10.82 6.40
CA GLY A 458 -17.76 9.82 6.52
C GLY A 458 -17.21 8.51 7.09
N ILE A 459 -16.13 8.00 6.50
CA ILE A 459 -15.41 6.81 6.96
C ILE A 459 -13.90 7.07 6.87
N VAL A 460 -13.17 6.82 7.95
CA VAL A 460 -11.70 6.94 7.97
C VAL A 460 -11.03 5.90 8.84
N ALA A 461 -9.98 5.27 8.32
CA ALA A 461 -9.11 4.34 9.02
C ALA A 461 -7.71 4.95 9.22
N PRO A 462 -7.04 4.69 10.36
CA PRO A 462 -5.60 4.85 10.45
C PRO A 462 -4.92 3.74 9.65
N LEU A 463 -3.83 4.06 8.94
CA LEU A 463 -3.01 3.05 8.31
C LEU A 463 -2.30 2.23 9.40
N LEU A 464 -2.53 0.93 9.41
CA LEU A 464 -1.85 -0.04 10.26
C LEU A 464 -1.18 -1.07 9.37
N VAL A 465 0.14 -1.24 9.53
CA VAL A 465 0.95 -2.17 8.75
C VAL A 465 1.43 -3.29 9.67
N ARG A 466 1.46 -4.53 9.17
CA ARG A 466 2.08 -5.65 9.89
C ARG A 466 3.61 -5.44 9.87
N PRO A 467 4.28 -5.35 11.04
CA PRO A 467 5.70 -5.01 11.09
C PRO A 467 6.55 -5.93 10.22
N PHE A 468 7.52 -5.35 9.49
CA PHE A 468 8.44 -6.07 8.61
C PHE A 468 7.78 -6.83 7.44
N LYS A 469 6.51 -6.56 7.14
CA LYS A 469 5.73 -7.13 6.03
C LYS A 469 5.08 -6.02 5.19
N ALA A 470 4.50 -6.39 4.07
CA ALA A 470 3.72 -5.47 3.20
C ALA A 470 2.20 -5.52 3.48
N TRP A 471 1.75 -6.37 4.40
CA TRP A 471 0.33 -6.50 4.75
C TRP A 471 -0.13 -5.31 5.58
N SER A 472 -1.28 -4.73 5.25
CA SER A 472 -1.87 -3.60 5.95
C SER A 472 -3.39 -3.71 5.98
N ASN A 473 -4.05 -2.83 6.72
CA ASN A 473 -5.51 -2.80 6.90
C ASN A 473 -6.27 -2.07 5.78
N PHE A 474 -5.71 -1.99 4.57
CA PHE A 474 -6.40 -1.43 3.40
C PHE A 474 -5.96 -2.11 2.10
N TRP A 475 -6.83 -2.05 1.08
CA TRP A 475 -6.46 -2.41 -0.29
C TRP A 475 -6.54 -1.18 -1.18
N GLY A 476 -5.51 -0.91 -1.98
CA GLY A 476 -5.50 0.21 -2.90
C GLY A 476 -6.28 -0.05 -4.20
N ALA A 477 -6.50 -1.32 -4.55
CA ALA A 477 -7.27 -1.75 -5.73
C ALA A 477 -8.04 -3.03 -5.42
N ILE A 478 -9.00 -3.36 -6.30
CA ILE A 478 -9.71 -4.64 -6.31
C ILE A 478 -9.77 -5.21 -7.71
N THR A 479 -9.91 -6.52 -7.81
CA THR A 479 -10.23 -7.25 -9.04
C THR A 479 -11.70 -7.04 -9.44
N ASP A 480 -12.07 -7.43 -10.66
CA ASP A 480 -13.44 -7.28 -11.18
C ASP A 480 -14.49 -8.07 -10.38
N ASP A 481 -14.08 -9.17 -9.74
CA ASP A 481 -14.89 -9.98 -8.81
C ASP A 481 -14.86 -9.46 -7.36
N GLY A 482 -14.19 -8.34 -7.10
CA GLY A 482 -14.25 -7.61 -5.83
C GLY A 482 -13.24 -8.04 -4.77
N PHE A 483 -12.26 -8.88 -5.12
CA PHE A 483 -11.19 -9.34 -4.24
C PHE A 483 -9.95 -8.45 -4.33
N TYR A 484 -8.95 -8.76 -3.50
CA TYR A 484 -7.71 -7.98 -3.40
C TYR A 484 -6.98 -7.83 -4.74
N ALA A 485 -6.62 -6.60 -5.07
CA ALA A 485 -5.60 -6.29 -6.06
C ALA A 485 -4.64 -5.24 -5.51
N ARG A 486 -3.36 -5.32 -5.91
CA ARG A 486 -2.37 -4.31 -5.55
C ARG A 486 -2.50 -3.08 -6.46
N SER A 487 -2.69 -1.89 -5.89
CA SER A 487 -2.60 -0.64 -6.65
C SER A 487 -1.15 -0.26 -6.95
N THR A 488 -0.96 0.58 -7.95
CA THR A 488 0.37 1.05 -8.38
C THR A 488 1.10 1.86 -7.31
N ASP A 489 0.37 2.50 -6.40
CA ASP A 489 0.83 3.35 -5.31
C ASP A 489 0.79 2.66 -3.93
N TYR A 490 0.38 1.40 -3.84
CA TYR A 490 0.24 0.69 -2.56
C TYR A 490 1.53 0.69 -1.74
N MET A 491 2.65 0.34 -2.37
CA MET A 491 3.96 0.30 -1.70
C MET A 491 4.41 1.69 -1.27
N ASP A 492 4.08 2.71 -2.06
CA ASP A 492 4.43 4.09 -1.75
C ASP A 492 3.64 4.58 -0.52
N ILE A 493 2.36 4.18 -0.40
CA ILE A 493 1.49 4.53 0.74
C ILE A 493 1.96 3.81 2.02
N ILE A 494 2.26 2.51 1.99
CA ILE A 494 2.65 1.77 3.21
C ILE A 494 4.05 2.12 3.74
N HIS A 495 4.98 2.48 2.85
CA HIS A 495 6.34 2.86 3.24
C HIS A 495 6.50 4.35 3.48
N ASN A 496 5.48 5.14 3.16
CA ASN A 496 5.52 6.58 3.22
C ASN A 496 6.64 7.19 2.33
N GLU A 497 7.03 6.48 1.29
CA GLU A 497 8.12 6.84 0.38
C GLU A 497 7.70 6.63 -1.06
N ARG A 498 7.81 7.67 -1.89
CA ARG A 498 7.64 7.56 -3.33
C ARG A 498 8.98 7.66 -4.05
N ARG A 499 9.26 6.66 -4.89
CA ARG A 499 10.43 6.67 -5.78
C ARG A 499 10.15 7.55 -6.99
N ASP A 500 10.91 8.63 -7.13
CA ASP A 500 10.82 9.50 -8.31
C ASP A 500 11.33 8.73 -9.55
N ARG A 501 10.45 8.52 -10.55
CA ARG A 501 10.79 7.78 -11.78
C ARG A 501 11.53 8.66 -12.80
N GLN A 502 11.69 9.96 -12.56
CA GLN A 502 12.13 10.91 -13.59
C GLN A 502 13.66 11.17 -13.62
N THR A 503 14.42 10.70 -12.63
CA THR A 503 15.86 11.00 -12.48
C THR A 503 16.81 10.06 -13.26
N TYR A 504 16.29 9.05 -13.97
CA TYR A 504 17.12 8.03 -14.66
C TYR A 504 17.75 8.46 -15.99
N LEU A 505 17.56 9.71 -16.45
CA LEU A 505 18.00 10.12 -17.80
C LEU A 505 19.23 11.05 -17.87
N TYR A 506 19.83 11.48 -16.75
CA TYR A 506 20.92 12.48 -16.81
C TYR A 506 22.15 12.27 -15.91
N SER A 507 22.37 11.09 -15.34
CA SER A 507 23.61 10.80 -14.59
C SER A 507 24.37 9.60 -15.16
N GLY A 508 24.61 9.59 -16.47
CA GLY A 508 25.72 8.86 -17.07
C GLY A 508 26.90 9.82 -17.22
N PHE A 509 28.10 9.42 -16.81
CA PHE A 509 29.38 10.15 -16.85
C PHE A 509 29.70 11.08 -15.68
N ALA A 510 30.13 10.50 -14.55
CA ALA A 510 31.23 11.06 -13.75
C ALA A 510 31.90 9.95 -12.92
N SER A 511 33.20 9.78 -13.10
CA SER A 511 34.07 8.86 -12.37
C SER A 511 34.57 9.49 -11.06
N ALA A 512 34.76 8.61 -10.05
CA ALA A 512 35.40 8.80 -8.73
C ALA A 512 34.45 9.07 -7.52
N PRO A 513 34.55 8.28 -6.42
CA PRO A 513 33.76 8.50 -5.21
C PRO A 513 34.50 9.45 -4.25
N GLY A 514 33.87 10.58 -3.94
CA GLY A 514 34.20 11.43 -2.78
C GLY A 514 33.08 11.38 -1.74
N PRO A 515 33.36 11.63 -0.45
CA PRO A 515 32.37 11.52 0.61
C PRO A 515 31.50 12.78 0.66
N THR A 516 30.42 12.77 -0.09
CA THR A 516 29.30 13.70 0.14
C THR A 516 28.00 12.93 0.05
N SER A 517 27.34 12.81 1.20
CA SER A 517 25.95 12.41 1.35
C SER A 517 25.03 13.25 0.46
N SER A 518 24.73 12.78 -0.75
CA SER A 518 23.57 13.27 -1.49
C SER A 518 22.36 12.46 -1.02
N CYS A 519 21.53 13.08 -0.19
CA CYS A 519 20.20 12.55 0.13
C CYS A 519 19.47 12.32 -1.20
N GLN A 520 19.10 11.07 -1.49
CA GLN A 520 18.05 10.81 -2.48
C GLN A 520 16.79 11.47 -1.92
N ASN A 521 16.25 12.48 -2.60
CA ASN A 521 15.01 13.12 -2.19
C ASN A 521 13.86 12.14 -2.43
N PHE A 522 13.57 11.27 -1.45
CA PHE A 522 12.31 10.52 -1.40
C PHE A 522 11.19 11.54 -1.19
N LEU A 523 10.21 11.53 -2.09
CA LEU A 523 9.00 12.32 -1.90
C LEU A 523 8.13 11.60 -0.86
N ARG A 524 7.72 12.29 0.20
CA ARG A 524 6.87 11.71 1.25
C ARG A 524 5.46 11.49 0.71
N THR A 525 4.98 10.26 0.74
CA THR A 525 3.60 9.89 0.38
C THR A 525 2.68 9.88 1.58
N GLU A 526 2.74 10.93 2.40
CA GLU A 526 1.84 11.15 3.52
C GLU A 526 0.52 11.74 3.00
N GLY A 527 -0.61 11.19 3.43
CA GLY A 527 -1.90 11.66 2.98
C GLY A 527 -3.13 10.94 3.51
N LEU A 528 -4.26 11.28 2.90
CA LEU A 528 -5.57 10.72 3.16
C LEU A 528 -6.10 10.17 1.84
N TRP A 529 -6.17 8.85 1.76
CA TRP A 529 -6.34 8.14 0.49
C TRP A 529 -7.73 7.54 0.43
N ASN A 530 -8.51 7.90 -0.59
CA ASN A 530 -9.75 7.21 -0.90
C ASN A 530 -9.43 5.84 -1.51
N VAL A 531 -9.80 4.77 -0.81
CA VAL A 531 -9.43 3.39 -1.12
C VAL A 531 -10.67 2.49 -1.17
N PRO A 532 -10.66 1.42 -1.99
CA PRO A 532 -11.82 0.54 -2.14
C PRO A 532 -12.09 -0.35 -0.91
N PHE A 533 -11.13 -0.55 -0.01
CA PHE A 533 -11.27 -1.46 1.12
C PHE A 533 -10.44 -0.98 2.32
N ILE A 534 -11.02 -1.09 3.52
CA ILE A 534 -10.38 -0.88 4.82
C ILE A 534 -10.89 -1.96 5.79
N SER A 535 -10.08 -2.32 6.78
CA SER A 535 -10.42 -3.33 7.80
C SER A 535 -9.79 -2.99 9.16
N ASN A 536 -10.04 -3.84 10.18
CA ASN A 536 -9.42 -3.85 11.52
C ASN A 536 -9.59 -2.62 12.42
N CYS A 537 -9.55 -1.40 11.89
CA CYS A 537 -9.69 -0.16 12.66
C CYS A 537 -10.25 0.95 11.78
N TYR A 538 -11.43 1.46 12.11
CA TYR A 538 -12.06 2.54 11.34
C TYR A 538 -13.12 3.30 12.15
N LEU A 539 -13.25 4.59 11.86
CA LEU A 539 -14.27 5.48 12.37
C LEU A 539 -15.33 5.73 11.28
N VAL A 540 -16.60 5.49 11.60
CA VAL A 540 -17.76 5.81 10.78
C VAL A 540 -18.56 6.95 11.43
N ASN A 541 -18.87 7.98 10.65
CA ASN A 541 -19.72 9.08 11.08
C ASN A 541 -21.18 8.62 11.25
N ALA A 542 -21.83 9.01 12.34
CA ALA A 542 -23.21 8.62 12.63
C ALA A 542 -24.22 9.11 11.58
N THR A 543 -23.91 10.15 10.79
CA THR A 543 -24.77 10.57 9.68
C THR A 543 -24.95 9.47 8.64
N LEU A 544 -23.93 8.64 8.41
CA LEU A 544 -24.03 7.49 7.50
C LEU A 544 -24.85 6.35 8.11
N LEU A 545 -24.73 6.15 9.42
CA LEU A 545 -25.48 5.11 10.15
C LEU A 545 -26.99 5.40 10.20
N ALA A 546 -27.33 6.69 10.37
CA ALA A 546 -28.71 7.14 10.54
C ALA A 546 -29.55 6.98 9.26
N HIS A 547 -28.94 7.15 8.08
CA HIS A 547 -29.61 7.00 6.80
C HIS A 547 -29.64 5.54 6.37
N GLU A 548 -30.82 4.99 6.09
CA GLU A 548 -30.99 3.57 5.73
C GLU A 548 -30.17 3.18 4.49
N ASP A 549 -30.14 4.06 3.48
CA ASP A 549 -29.39 3.86 2.25
C ASP A 549 -27.87 3.84 2.43
N THR A 550 -27.33 4.38 3.52
CA THR A 550 -25.88 4.45 3.77
C THR A 550 -25.46 3.65 4.99
N ARG A 551 -26.38 3.02 5.72
CA ARG A 551 -26.06 2.22 6.90
C ARG A 551 -25.16 1.03 6.51
N PRO A 552 -24.08 0.73 7.25
CA PRO A 552 -23.20 -0.38 6.92
C PRO A 552 -23.97 -1.71 6.87
N VAL A 553 -23.43 -2.65 6.10
CA VAL A 553 -23.94 -4.03 6.00
C VAL A 553 -22.75 -4.94 6.26
N TYR A 554 -22.86 -5.82 7.26
CA TYR A 554 -21.80 -6.77 7.62
C TYR A 554 -22.14 -8.21 7.27
N GLU A 555 -23.40 -8.50 6.91
CA GLU A 555 -23.86 -9.84 6.56
C GLU A 555 -23.97 -9.99 5.04
N ASP A 556 -23.16 -10.89 4.47
CA ASP A 556 -23.28 -11.36 3.10
C ASP A 556 -22.92 -12.86 3.06
N PRO A 557 -23.69 -13.73 2.39
CA PRO A 557 -23.42 -15.17 2.36
C PRO A 557 -22.10 -15.57 1.69
N GLU A 558 -21.56 -14.73 0.81
CA GLU A 558 -20.37 -15.04 -0.01
C GLU A 558 -19.11 -14.29 0.44
N LEU A 559 -19.25 -13.29 1.32
CA LEU A 559 -18.17 -12.40 1.73
C LEU A 559 -17.99 -12.41 3.25
N ASP A 560 -16.76 -12.21 3.71
CA ASP A 560 -16.51 -11.91 5.13
C ASP A 560 -17.09 -10.53 5.51
N PRO A 561 -17.26 -10.25 6.82
CA PRO A 561 -17.89 -9.01 7.28
C PRO A 561 -17.22 -7.71 6.79
N ASP A 562 -15.89 -7.67 6.69
CA ASP A 562 -15.16 -6.48 6.23
C ASP A 562 -15.31 -6.30 4.72
N MET A 563 -15.28 -7.39 3.95
CA MET A 563 -15.56 -7.35 2.51
C MET A 563 -17.01 -6.94 2.23
N SER A 564 -17.97 -7.43 3.02
CA SER A 564 -19.39 -7.04 2.93
C SER A 564 -19.57 -5.55 3.20
N PHE A 565 -18.97 -5.06 4.29
CA PHE A 565 -18.93 -3.64 4.67
C PHE A 565 -18.40 -2.76 3.54
N ALA A 566 -17.21 -3.08 3.03
CA ALA A 566 -16.57 -2.30 1.99
C ALA A 566 -17.35 -2.37 0.67
N SER A 567 -17.86 -3.54 0.30
CA SER A 567 -18.66 -3.75 -0.91
C SER A 567 -19.97 -2.95 -0.88
N ALA A 568 -20.67 -2.93 0.26
CA ALA A 568 -21.89 -2.15 0.44
C ALA A 568 -21.64 -0.66 0.22
N TYR A 569 -20.61 -0.08 0.84
CA TYR A 569 -20.28 1.33 0.67
C TYR A 569 -19.82 1.68 -0.74
N ARG A 570 -19.01 0.83 -1.39
CA ARG A 570 -18.63 1.02 -2.80
C ARG A 570 -19.84 1.07 -3.71
N ARG A 571 -20.80 0.14 -3.56
CA ARG A 571 -22.05 0.12 -4.35
C ARG A 571 -22.89 1.39 -4.16
N ARG A 572 -22.76 2.05 -3.02
CA ARG A 572 -23.47 3.30 -2.68
C ARG A 572 -22.65 4.56 -2.95
N ASN A 573 -21.45 4.44 -3.53
CA ASN A 573 -20.49 5.52 -3.78
C ASN A 573 -20.14 6.34 -2.53
N VAL A 574 -20.08 5.68 -1.37
CA VAL A 574 -19.54 6.27 -0.14
C VAL A 574 -18.04 6.00 -0.10
N PHE A 575 -17.25 7.03 0.17
CA PHE A 575 -15.80 6.94 0.18
C PHE A 575 -15.29 6.38 1.51
N MET A 576 -14.29 5.53 1.41
CA MET A 576 -13.54 5.00 2.55
C MET A 576 -12.13 5.56 2.47
N TYR A 577 -11.69 6.21 3.54
CA TYR A 577 -10.38 6.83 3.59
C TYR A 577 -9.42 6.04 4.48
N VAL A 578 -8.16 5.93 4.08
CA VAL A 578 -7.06 5.52 4.95
C VAL A 578 -6.07 6.66 5.12
N SER A 579 -5.62 6.92 6.35
CA SER A 579 -4.65 7.97 6.65
C SER A 579 -3.31 7.38 7.03
N ASN A 580 -2.25 7.78 6.32
CA ASN A 580 -0.86 7.47 6.65
C ASN A 580 -0.06 8.75 6.99
N ARG A 581 -0.76 9.81 7.40
CA ARG A 581 -0.15 11.11 7.72
C ARG A 581 0.74 11.07 8.96
N LEU A 582 0.51 10.08 9.82
CA LEU A 582 1.23 9.85 11.06
C LEU A 582 1.40 8.33 11.20
N ASP A 583 2.37 7.94 12.02
CA ASP A 583 2.41 6.60 12.54
C ASP A 583 1.30 6.44 13.59
N PHE A 584 0.34 5.57 13.31
CA PHE A 584 -0.80 5.29 14.19
C PHE A 584 -0.60 4.01 15.01
N GLY A 585 0.24 3.09 14.55
CA GLY A 585 0.41 1.77 15.13
C GLY A 585 0.59 0.68 14.08
N HIS A 586 0.32 -0.56 14.48
CA HIS A 586 0.63 -1.74 13.68
C HIS A 586 -0.43 -2.85 13.84
N LEU A 587 -0.30 -3.89 13.02
CA LEU A 587 -1.12 -5.10 13.11
C LEU A 587 -0.30 -6.26 13.69
N VAL A 588 -0.85 -6.94 14.69
CA VAL A 588 -0.32 -8.24 15.12
C VAL A 588 -0.82 -9.37 14.21
N ASN A 589 -0.09 -10.48 14.20
CA ASN A 589 -0.39 -11.69 13.44
C ASN A 589 -0.94 -12.78 14.38
N PRO A 590 -2.24 -13.09 14.34
CA PRO A 590 -2.83 -14.14 15.18
C PRO A 590 -2.74 -15.55 14.58
N ASP A 591 -2.28 -15.70 13.33
CA ASP A 591 -2.45 -16.94 12.54
C ASP A 591 -1.84 -18.19 13.19
N SER A 592 -0.77 -18.03 13.98
CA SER A 592 -0.05 -19.12 14.66
C SER A 592 -0.32 -19.19 16.18
N TYR A 593 -1.25 -18.39 16.69
CA TYR A 593 -1.42 -18.21 18.13
C TYR A 593 -2.08 -19.41 18.82
N ASN A 594 -1.31 -20.16 19.60
CA ASN A 594 -1.76 -21.39 20.25
C ASN A 594 -2.10 -21.19 21.73
N VAL A 595 -3.39 -21.02 22.03
CA VAL A 595 -3.93 -20.84 23.39
C VAL A 595 -3.89 -22.08 24.29
N SER A 596 -3.50 -23.26 23.77
CA SER A 596 -3.32 -24.45 24.63
C SER A 596 -2.03 -24.41 25.46
N LEU A 597 -1.12 -23.48 25.15
CA LEU A 597 0.13 -23.29 25.88
C LEU A 597 -0.10 -22.46 27.15
N THR A 598 0.73 -22.65 28.18
CA THR A 598 0.59 -21.92 29.46
C THR A 598 0.84 -20.42 29.31
N HIS A 599 1.81 -20.04 28.47
CA HIS A 599 2.11 -18.65 28.14
C HIS A 599 2.27 -18.52 26.62
N PRO A 600 1.16 -18.49 25.86
CA PRO A 600 1.19 -18.52 24.40
C PRO A 600 2.01 -17.39 23.76
N ASP A 601 1.98 -16.19 24.34
CA ASP A 601 2.72 -15.01 23.85
C ASP A 601 4.24 -15.22 23.85
N MET A 602 4.78 -16.09 24.71
CA MET A 602 6.21 -16.42 24.70
C MET A 602 6.66 -17.01 23.37
N TYR A 603 5.76 -17.67 22.63
CA TYR A 603 6.06 -18.35 21.36
C TYR A 603 5.99 -17.40 20.15
N GLN A 604 5.65 -16.13 20.36
CA GLN A 604 5.34 -15.18 19.29
C GLN A 604 6.54 -14.40 18.74
N LEU A 605 7.78 -14.79 19.07
CA LEU A 605 9.01 -14.11 18.62
C LEU A 605 9.11 -14.00 17.08
N PHE A 606 8.65 -15.01 16.34
CA PHE A 606 8.76 -15.03 14.88
C PHE A 606 7.66 -14.23 14.19
N ASP A 607 6.42 -14.39 14.64
CA ASP A 607 5.25 -13.79 13.99
C ASP A 607 5.01 -12.34 14.42
N ASN A 608 5.35 -12.02 15.68
CA ASN A 608 5.09 -10.73 16.32
C ASN A 608 6.33 -10.23 17.06
N LYS A 609 7.47 -10.23 16.35
CA LYS A 609 8.78 -9.84 16.91
C LYS A 609 8.76 -8.50 17.63
N LEU A 610 8.07 -7.50 17.08
CA LEU A 610 8.00 -6.15 17.65
C LEU A 610 7.36 -6.16 19.05
N ASP A 611 6.18 -6.78 19.19
CA ASP A 611 5.46 -6.88 20.46
C ASP A 611 6.18 -7.80 21.44
N TRP A 612 6.74 -8.91 20.94
CA TRP A 612 7.55 -9.82 21.75
C TRP A 612 8.78 -9.13 22.33
N GLU A 613 9.49 -8.33 21.52
CA GLU A 613 10.62 -7.51 21.98
C GLU A 613 10.19 -6.54 23.08
N LYS A 614 9.09 -5.82 22.87
CA LYS A 614 8.57 -4.86 23.87
C LYS A 614 8.20 -5.55 25.19
N ARG A 615 7.64 -6.76 25.16
CA ARG A 615 7.20 -7.50 26.37
C ARG A 615 8.36 -8.21 27.08
N TYR A 616 9.26 -8.85 26.35
CA TYR A 616 10.22 -9.80 26.93
C TYR A 616 11.68 -9.35 26.90
N ILE A 617 12.06 -8.43 26.01
CA ILE A 617 13.41 -7.86 26.04
C ILE A 617 13.46 -6.75 27.08
N HIS A 618 14.49 -6.82 27.92
CA HIS A 618 14.71 -5.82 28.95
C HIS A 618 14.84 -4.42 28.33
N GLU A 619 14.08 -3.43 28.83
CA GLU A 619 14.03 -2.04 28.34
C GLU A 619 15.42 -1.39 28.14
N ASN A 620 16.41 -1.77 28.96
CA ASN A 620 17.77 -1.24 28.88
C ASN A 620 18.74 -2.08 28.02
N TYR A 621 18.24 -3.10 27.29
CA TYR A 621 19.05 -3.95 26.41
C TYR A 621 19.84 -3.10 25.40
N SER A 622 19.17 -2.22 24.67
CA SER A 622 19.77 -1.37 23.63
C SER A 622 20.85 -0.43 24.18
N LYS A 623 20.72 0.02 25.43
CA LYS A 623 21.73 0.87 26.11
C LYS A 623 23.07 0.14 26.32
N SER A 624 23.08 -1.20 26.27
CA SER A 624 24.31 -1.99 26.38
C SER A 624 25.27 -1.78 25.20
N PHE A 625 24.78 -1.17 24.10
CA PHE A 625 25.56 -0.86 22.90
C PHE A 625 26.08 0.59 22.85
N GLU A 626 25.82 1.42 23.87
CA GLU A 626 26.33 2.80 23.98
C GLU A 626 27.84 2.81 24.26
N ALA A 627 28.61 3.62 23.51
CA ALA A 627 30.08 3.57 23.45
C ALA A 627 30.81 3.76 24.81
N ASP A 628 30.14 4.41 25.76
CA ASP A 628 30.61 4.79 27.09
C ASP A 628 30.30 3.76 28.20
N ARG A 629 29.54 2.70 27.89
CA ARG A 629 29.33 1.56 28.80
C ARG A 629 30.38 0.47 28.58
N ALA A 630 31.30 0.33 29.53
CA ALA A 630 32.22 -0.79 29.59
C ALA A 630 31.50 -2.08 30.04
N PRO A 631 31.72 -3.23 29.38
CA PRO A 631 31.23 -4.52 29.85
C PRO A 631 31.78 -4.82 31.25
N LEU A 632 30.91 -5.18 32.20
CA LEU A 632 31.33 -5.62 33.53
C LEU A 632 32.00 -6.99 33.43
N GLN A 633 33.24 -7.10 33.90
CA GLN A 633 34.01 -8.35 33.92
C GLN A 633 34.27 -8.75 35.38
N ASP A 634 33.77 -9.92 35.80
CA ASP A 634 34.04 -10.50 37.13
C ASP A 634 35.21 -11.49 37.07
N SER A 635 35.82 -11.78 38.21
CA SER A 635 37.07 -12.53 38.36
C SER A 635 36.89 -13.81 39.21
N ARG A 636 37.43 -14.95 38.71
CA ARG A 636 37.74 -16.29 39.32
C ARG A 636 37.04 -17.48 38.59
N LEU A 637 37.49 -18.75 38.53
CA LEU A 637 38.70 -19.58 38.84
C LEU A 637 38.52 -20.96 38.10
N GLU A 638 39.47 -21.46 37.31
CA GLU A 638 40.57 -22.32 37.80
C GLU A 638 40.54 -23.87 37.79
N ASN A 639 39.47 -24.64 37.51
CA ASN A 639 39.52 -26.10 37.76
C ASN A 639 38.65 -26.96 36.81
N GLY A 640 39.29 -27.88 36.07
CA GLY A 640 38.66 -28.79 35.11
C GLY A 640 38.35 -30.19 35.66
N TYR A 641 37.06 -30.56 35.62
CA TYR A 641 36.48 -31.93 35.59
C TYR A 641 34.97 -31.77 35.30
N GLU A 642 34.38 -32.61 34.44
CA GLU A 642 32.97 -32.49 34.01
C GLU A 642 32.23 -33.84 34.17
N ALA A 643 31.26 -33.87 35.09
CA ALA A 643 30.03 -34.68 35.08
C ALA A 643 29.30 -34.55 36.43
N VAL A 644 28.31 -33.67 36.53
CA VAL A 644 27.29 -33.70 37.61
C VAL A 644 25.92 -33.53 36.96
N PRO A 645 24.98 -34.48 37.10
CA PRO A 645 23.63 -34.32 36.59
C PRO A 645 22.90 -33.21 37.35
N THR A 646 22.34 -32.28 36.61
CA THR A 646 21.50 -31.17 37.10
C THR A 646 20.03 -31.51 36.82
N ARG A 647 19.12 -31.03 37.69
CA ARG A 647 17.68 -31.33 37.55
C ARG A 647 17.07 -30.24 36.66
N ASP A 648 17.17 -30.46 35.36
CA ASP A 648 16.91 -29.44 34.36
C ASP A 648 15.85 -29.88 33.37
N ILE A 649 15.24 -28.90 32.72
CA ILE A 649 14.38 -29.10 31.56
C ILE A 649 15.09 -28.48 30.37
N HIS A 650 15.48 -29.30 29.38
CA HIS A 650 16.05 -28.81 28.15
C HIS A 650 14.96 -28.13 27.30
N MET A 651 15.32 -27.06 26.57
CA MET A 651 14.33 -26.30 25.78
C MET A 651 13.62 -27.17 24.73
N THR A 652 14.29 -28.21 24.21
CA THR A 652 13.68 -29.18 23.29
C THR A 652 12.56 -30.01 23.95
N GLN A 653 12.63 -30.24 25.27
CA GLN A 653 11.60 -31.00 25.99
C GLN A 653 10.29 -30.22 26.12
N VAL A 654 10.34 -28.90 25.97
CA VAL A 654 9.17 -27.99 26.03
C VAL A 654 8.91 -27.28 24.70
N GLY A 655 9.58 -27.71 23.62
CA GLY A 655 9.41 -27.17 22.26
C GLY A 655 9.82 -25.69 22.10
N LEU A 656 10.68 -25.17 22.99
CA LEU A 656 11.16 -23.78 22.94
C LEU A 656 12.53 -23.64 22.28
N ASP A 657 13.15 -24.73 21.85
CA ASP A 657 14.50 -24.71 21.29
C ASP A 657 14.66 -23.79 20.06
N PRO A 658 13.74 -23.74 19.07
CA PRO A 658 13.96 -22.88 17.89
C PRO A 658 13.85 -21.41 18.28
N LEU A 659 12.92 -21.10 19.20
CA LEU A 659 12.71 -19.76 19.72
C LEU A 659 13.93 -19.30 20.54
N TRP A 660 14.44 -20.17 21.40
CA TRP A 660 15.59 -19.85 22.24
C TRP A 660 16.86 -19.67 21.42
N LEU A 661 17.08 -20.50 20.39
CA LEU A 661 18.19 -20.33 19.46
C LEU A 661 18.10 -19.01 18.69
N GLU A 662 16.90 -18.63 18.25
CA GLU A 662 16.70 -17.33 17.61
C GLU A 662 16.95 -16.18 18.59
N PHE A 663 16.48 -16.28 19.84
CA PHE A 663 16.80 -15.31 20.88
C PHE A 663 18.31 -15.15 21.09
N LEU A 664 19.05 -16.27 21.18
CA LEU A 664 20.51 -16.26 21.29
C LEU A 664 21.17 -15.59 20.08
N ARG A 665 20.70 -15.91 18.87
CA ARG A 665 21.24 -15.35 17.62
C ARG A 665 20.99 -13.85 17.52
N VAL A 666 19.78 -13.39 17.81
CA VAL A 666 19.34 -12.00 17.58
C VAL A 666 19.78 -11.08 18.72
N TYR A 667 19.71 -11.51 19.98
CA TYR A 667 19.94 -10.60 21.12
C TYR A 667 21.24 -10.88 21.87
N VAL A 668 21.68 -12.13 21.97
CA VAL A 668 22.86 -12.48 22.78
C VAL A 668 24.15 -12.40 21.95
N SER A 669 24.15 -12.90 20.72
CA SER A 669 25.32 -12.88 19.84
C SER A 669 25.87 -11.47 19.60
N PRO A 670 25.05 -10.42 19.34
CA PRO A 670 25.57 -9.06 19.21
C PRO A 670 26.22 -8.52 20.49
N LEU A 671 25.68 -8.85 21.67
CA LEU A 671 26.31 -8.48 22.95
C LEU A 671 27.66 -9.18 23.12
N GLN A 672 27.77 -10.45 22.72
CA GLN A 672 29.03 -11.19 22.76
C GLN A 672 30.07 -10.59 21.81
N GLN A 673 29.71 -10.30 20.56
CA GLN A 673 30.62 -9.68 19.59
C GLN A 673 31.12 -8.31 20.07
N ARG A 674 30.27 -7.55 20.74
CA ARG A 674 30.66 -6.27 21.37
C ARG A 674 31.61 -6.47 22.54
N ALA A 675 31.33 -7.43 23.42
CA ALA A 675 32.17 -7.71 24.58
C ALA A 675 33.54 -8.30 24.19
N PHE A 676 33.63 -9.00 23.06
CA PHE A 676 34.84 -9.70 22.59
C PHE A 676 35.22 -9.28 21.16
N THR A 677 35.97 -8.20 21.04
CA THR A 677 36.49 -7.68 19.76
C THR A 677 37.34 -8.73 19.03
N GLY A 678 37.00 -9.03 17.78
CA GLY A 678 37.70 -10.01 16.93
C GLY A 678 37.08 -11.42 16.91
N TYR A 679 35.97 -11.62 17.62
CA TYR A 679 35.28 -12.91 17.70
C TYR A 679 34.08 -12.97 16.73
N LEU A 680 34.08 -13.93 15.80
CA LEU A 680 33.01 -14.19 14.82
C LEU A 680 32.56 -15.65 14.95
N ASP A 681 31.77 -15.98 15.97
CA ASP A 681 31.18 -17.32 16.08
C ASP A 681 29.81 -17.37 15.40
N TYR A 682 29.62 -18.41 14.57
CA TYR A 682 28.30 -18.91 14.18
C TYR A 682 27.75 -19.69 15.39
N VAL A 683 26.61 -19.25 15.93
CA VAL A 683 26.00 -19.81 17.15
C VAL A 683 25.67 -21.31 16.95
N ARG A 684 26.36 -22.20 17.67
CA ARG A 684 25.90 -23.58 17.96
C ARG A 684 25.98 -23.86 19.46
N PRO A 685 24.87 -23.81 20.21
CA PRO A 685 24.86 -24.17 21.62
C PRO A 685 23.88 -25.32 21.96
N THR A 686 24.22 -26.09 22.99
CA THR A 686 23.35 -26.93 23.81
C THR A 686 22.67 -26.06 24.90
N THR A 687 21.38 -26.26 25.24
CA THR A 687 20.58 -25.25 25.99
C THR A 687 19.59 -25.82 27.02
N PHE A 688 19.79 -25.55 28.33
CA PHE A 688 18.98 -26.10 29.45
C PHE A 688 18.38 -25.00 30.36
N VAL A 689 17.34 -25.32 31.14
CA VAL A 689 16.79 -24.50 32.25
C VAL A 689 16.92 -25.25 33.57
N ASP A 690 17.61 -24.68 34.56
CA ASP A 690 17.86 -25.31 35.86
C ASP A 690 16.83 -24.90 36.93
N GLU A 691 16.27 -25.85 37.70
CA GLU A 691 15.40 -25.55 38.86
C GLU A 691 16.13 -25.74 40.21
N LEU A 692 16.57 -24.65 40.85
CA LEU A 692 17.22 -24.69 42.17
C LEU A 692 16.17 -24.71 43.32
N ARG A 693 15.64 -25.90 43.66
CA ARG A 693 14.82 -26.09 44.88
C ARG A 693 15.70 -26.18 46.13
N ARG A 694 15.48 -25.26 47.07
CA ARG A 694 16.21 -25.06 48.35
C ARG A 694 16.20 -26.24 49.35
N SER A 695 15.80 -27.46 49.01
CA SER A 695 15.71 -28.55 50.00
C SER A 695 16.45 -29.86 49.74
N LEU A 696 17.22 -30.07 48.66
CA LEU A 696 17.97 -31.35 48.50
C LEU A 696 19.38 -31.30 47.88
N SER A 697 19.96 -30.14 47.60
CA SER A 697 21.40 -30.04 47.30
C SER A 697 21.95 -28.65 47.63
N SER A 698 22.46 -28.48 48.83
CA SER A 698 23.18 -27.28 49.23
C SER A 698 24.57 -27.27 48.57
N GLY A 699 24.70 -26.51 47.47
CA GLY A 699 25.99 -26.11 46.89
C GLY A 699 26.30 -26.74 45.53
N ARG A 700 26.36 -25.92 44.47
CA ARG A 700 27.08 -26.26 43.24
C ARG A 700 28.59 -26.25 43.56
N ALA A 701 29.30 -27.30 43.20
CA ALA A 701 30.77 -27.31 43.17
C ALA A 701 31.27 -26.60 41.91
N ALA A 702 32.43 -25.93 41.99
CA ALA A 702 33.05 -25.21 40.86
C ALA A 702 33.43 -26.17 39.71
N GLN A 703 33.11 -25.80 38.46
CA GLN A 703 33.32 -26.62 37.24
C GLN A 703 33.58 -25.76 35.99
N SER A 704 34.18 -26.36 34.96
CA SER A 704 34.26 -25.87 33.57
C SER A 704 33.34 -26.70 32.67
N GLN A 705 32.53 -26.07 31.81
CA GLN A 705 31.53 -26.74 30.96
C GLN A 705 31.92 -26.79 29.46
N ALA A 706 31.35 -27.76 28.72
CA ALA A 706 31.52 -27.96 27.27
C ALA A 706 30.83 -26.89 26.38
N SER A 707 31.17 -25.61 26.55
CA SER A 707 30.80 -24.51 25.66
C SER A 707 31.96 -23.52 25.51
N SER A 708 32.02 -22.77 24.41
CA SER A 708 33.01 -21.70 24.26
C SER A 708 32.79 -20.58 25.28
N ARG A 709 31.52 -20.29 25.65
CA ARG A 709 31.06 -19.33 26.68
C ARG A 709 29.65 -19.70 27.21
N GLN A 710 29.34 -19.33 28.46
CA GLN A 710 28.05 -19.59 29.13
C GLN A 710 27.18 -18.31 29.26
N LEU A 711 25.85 -18.46 29.14
CA LEU A 711 24.85 -17.45 29.49
C LEU A 711 24.02 -17.97 30.68
N ASP A 712 24.09 -17.29 31.83
CA ASP A 712 23.22 -17.56 32.98
C ASP A 712 22.25 -16.39 33.19
N VAL A 713 20.96 -16.68 33.24
CA VAL A 713 19.88 -15.71 33.49
C VAL A 713 19.21 -16.05 34.83
N HIS A 714 19.22 -15.13 35.79
CA HIS A 714 18.75 -15.39 37.16
C HIS A 714 17.35 -14.82 37.45
N HIS A 715 16.57 -15.53 38.27
CA HIS A 715 15.34 -15.04 38.89
C HIS A 715 15.61 -14.61 40.34
N GLN A 716 15.19 -13.41 40.76
CA GLN A 716 15.32 -12.93 42.15
C GLN A 716 13.94 -12.71 42.78
N ARG A 717 13.74 -13.19 44.03
CA ARG A 717 12.58 -12.87 44.88
C ARG A 717 13.00 -11.90 46.00
N GLY A 718 12.59 -10.63 45.94
CA GLY A 718 12.73 -9.66 47.04
C GLY A 718 12.70 -8.17 46.60
N PRO A 719 12.28 -7.23 47.47
CA PRO A 719 11.96 -5.85 47.08
C PRO A 719 13.19 -4.96 47.27
N GLU A 720 14.10 -4.94 46.28
CA GLU A 720 15.01 -3.83 45.94
C GLU A 720 16.19 -4.34 45.09
N ARG A 721 16.39 -3.68 43.93
CA ARG A 721 17.59 -3.61 43.07
C ARG A 721 17.77 -4.66 41.96
N VAL A 722 17.74 -4.11 40.73
CA VAL A 722 18.39 -4.42 39.43
C VAL A 722 18.83 -5.87 39.15
N PRO A 723 18.41 -6.49 38.03
CA PRO A 723 18.93 -7.79 37.57
C PRO A 723 20.45 -7.76 37.36
N HIS A 724 21.17 -8.71 37.96
CA HIS A 724 22.60 -8.88 37.77
C HIS A 724 22.88 -9.94 36.69
N TRP A 725 23.70 -9.57 35.71
CA TRP A 725 24.26 -10.47 34.69
C TRP A 725 25.65 -10.90 35.14
N THR A 726 25.92 -12.20 35.22
CA THR A 726 27.23 -12.72 35.63
C THR A 726 27.80 -13.59 34.51
N TYR A 727 29.10 -13.45 34.20
CA TYR A 727 29.74 -14.07 33.04
C TYR A 727 31.08 -14.74 33.42
N TYR A 728 31.35 -15.93 32.87
CA TYR A 728 32.54 -16.73 33.18
C TYR A 728 33.40 -17.04 31.92
N PRO A 729 34.70 -16.72 31.91
CA PRO A 729 35.68 -17.26 30.95
C PRO A 729 36.25 -18.61 31.40
N ILE A 730 36.43 -19.58 30.48
CA ILE A 730 37.31 -20.73 30.68
C ILE A 730 38.67 -20.41 30.06
N GLN A 731 39.72 -20.37 30.89
CA GLN A 731 41.11 -20.26 30.44
C GLN A 731 41.76 -21.64 30.67
N GLY A 732 42.14 -22.31 29.59
CA GLY A 732 42.73 -23.65 29.66
C GLY A 732 43.19 -24.15 28.29
N ASN A 733 44.50 -24.30 28.13
CA ASN A 733 45.29 -24.75 26.96
C ASN A 733 45.61 -23.73 25.85
N LEU A 734 46.38 -22.70 26.23
CA LEU A 734 47.18 -21.87 25.32
C LEU A 734 48.50 -22.52 24.84
N ASP A 735 48.81 -23.77 25.23
CA ASP A 735 50.11 -24.40 24.92
C ASP A 735 50.10 -25.37 23.72
N ILE A 736 48.93 -25.67 23.13
CA ILE A 736 48.84 -26.49 21.91
C ILE A 736 48.80 -25.62 20.63
N ILE A 737 48.30 -24.39 20.71
CA ILE A 737 48.28 -23.46 19.57
C ILE A 737 49.64 -22.77 19.37
N ASN A 738 50.41 -22.53 20.44
CA ASN A 738 51.76 -21.98 20.34
C ASN A 738 52.77 -22.96 19.70
N ASN A 739 52.51 -24.27 19.75
CA ASN A 739 53.36 -25.27 19.07
C ASN A 739 53.01 -25.48 17.58
N PHE A 740 51.87 -24.99 17.10
CA PHE A 740 51.54 -25.03 15.66
C PHE A 740 52.01 -23.76 14.93
N LEU A 741 52.08 -22.61 15.62
CA LEU A 741 52.47 -21.32 15.04
C LEU A 741 53.99 -21.05 15.03
N GLN A 742 54.82 -21.89 15.69
CA GLN A 742 56.28 -21.77 15.64
C GLN A 742 56.99 -22.71 14.63
N ARG A 743 56.26 -23.49 13.83
CA ARG A 743 56.86 -24.37 12.80
C ARG A 743 56.77 -23.88 11.35
N LYS A 744 56.36 -22.63 11.10
CA LYS A 744 56.30 -22.08 9.74
C LYS A 744 56.95 -20.72 9.50
N TYR A 745 57.82 -20.28 10.41
CA TYR A 745 58.67 -19.10 10.18
C TYR A 745 60.05 -19.32 10.80
N THR A 746 60.92 -20.03 10.07
CA THR A 746 62.35 -19.74 9.89
C THR A 746 63.01 -20.91 9.16
N LYS A 747 63.06 -20.85 7.84
CA LYS A 747 64.27 -21.08 7.03
C LYS A 747 63.99 -20.78 5.57
N ASP A 748 64.97 -20.10 4.99
CA ASP A 748 65.17 -19.77 3.57
C ASP A 748 64.47 -18.51 3.05
N ASN A 749 65.02 -17.37 3.48
CA ASN A 749 65.29 -16.25 2.60
C ASN A 749 66.79 -16.27 2.27
N SER A 750 67.15 -16.56 1.01
CA SER A 750 68.21 -15.87 0.27
C SER A 750 68.34 -16.44 -1.15
N GLU A 751 68.27 -15.52 -2.13
CA GLU A 751 69.00 -15.56 -3.43
C GLU A 751 68.52 -16.59 -4.47
N HIS A 752 68.05 -16.30 -5.69
CA HIS A 752 68.39 -15.40 -6.82
C HIS A 752 67.15 -15.46 -7.77
N SER A 753 66.81 -14.59 -8.73
CA SER A 753 67.39 -13.41 -9.36
C SER A 753 66.27 -12.76 -10.21
N ALA A 754 66.47 -11.48 -10.53
CA ALA A 754 65.62 -10.59 -11.30
C ALA A 754 65.38 -10.99 -12.78
N GLU A 755 64.49 -10.20 -13.43
CA GLU A 755 64.12 -10.07 -14.86
C GLU A 755 62.62 -10.42 -15.08
N MET A 756 61.73 -9.58 -15.62
CA MET A 756 61.84 -8.42 -16.51
C MET A 756 60.59 -7.50 -16.37
N GLN A 757 60.78 -6.21 -16.63
CA GLN A 757 59.75 -5.20 -16.92
C GLN A 757 59.47 -5.10 -18.43
N GLU A 758 58.37 -4.39 -18.73
CA GLU A 758 58.12 -3.50 -19.89
C GLU A 758 57.44 -4.00 -21.18
N GLU A 759 56.43 -3.18 -21.57
CA GLU A 759 55.97 -2.78 -22.91
C GLU A 759 55.50 -3.87 -23.90
N ALA A 760 54.68 -3.62 -24.93
CA ALA A 760 53.64 -2.67 -25.33
C ALA A 760 53.27 -3.12 -26.77
N ALA A 761 52.07 -2.74 -27.23
CA ALA A 761 51.69 -2.57 -28.64
C ALA A 761 51.22 -3.76 -29.51
N MET A 762 50.01 -3.55 -30.05
CA MET A 762 49.56 -3.71 -31.45
C MET A 762 48.81 -4.98 -31.93
N HIS A 763 47.56 -4.69 -32.36
CA HIS A 763 46.83 -5.08 -33.59
C HIS A 763 46.66 -6.57 -33.95
N THR A 764 45.44 -7.07 -34.11
CA THR A 764 44.62 -7.15 -35.36
C THR A 764 43.53 -8.21 -35.05
N ASN A 765 42.34 -8.38 -35.65
CA ASN A 765 41.65 -7.82 -36.80
C ASN A 765 40.15 -8.22 -36.66
N ALA A 766 39.30 -7.52 -37.41
CA ALA A 766 37.87 -7.76 -37.60
C ALA A 766 37.54 -8.92 -38.57
N GLY A 767 36.26 -9.35 -38.56
CA GLY A 767 35.57 -10.21 -39.54
C GLY A 767 34.47 -11.03 -38.83
N ASP A 768 33.20 -10.61 -38.87
CA ASP A 768 32.11 -11.03 -39.80
C ASP A 768 31.57 -12.44 -39.39
N ASP A 769 30.29 -12.73 -39.12
CA ASP A 769 29.04 -12.42 -39.83
C ASP A 769 27.76 -12.56 -38.94
N GLU A 770 26.65 -12.07 -39.50
CA GLU A 770 25.24 -11.88 -39.08
C GLU A 770 24.46 -13.05 -38.41
N VAL A 771 23.41 -12.71 -37.64
CA VAL A 771 21.96 -12.84 -38.02
C VAL A 771 21.03 -12.42 -36.85
N VAL A 772 20.03 -11.61 -37.21
CA VAL A 772 18.94 -11.04 -36.40
C VAL A 772 17.85 -12.07 -36.08
N VAL A 773 17.34 -12.09 -34.84
CA VAL A 773 15.90 -12.28 -34.56
C VAL A 773 15.53 -11.49 -33.29
N ASP A 774 14.52 -10.62 -33.44
CA ASP A 774 13.88 -9.84 -32.39
C ASP A 774 13.37 -10.71 -31.23
N ASN A 775 13.50 -10.20 -29.99
CA ASN A 775 12.36 -10.15 -29.10
C ASN A 775 12.54 -9.06 -28.03
N VAL A 776 11.51 -8.24 -27.96
CA VAL A 776 11.26 -7.19 -26.99
C VAL A 776 10.98 -7.85 -25.64
N ASP A 777 11.77 -7.55 -24.62
CA ASP A 777 11.28 -7.60 -23.25
C ASP A 777 11.96 -6.56 -22.36
N SER A 778 11.08 -5.82 -21.70
CA SER A 778 11.25 -4.98 -20.51
C SER A 778 12.67 -4.77 -19.97
N ALA A 779 13.12 -3.52 -19.99
CA ALA A 779 14.23 -3.06 -19.17
C ALA A 779 13.98 -3.40 -17.68
N PRO A 780 14.87 -4.15 -17.01
CA PRO A 780 14.68 -4.54 -15.62
C PRO A 780 14.92 -3.36 -14.68
N ILE A 781 13.95 -3.16 -13.79
CA ILE A 781 13.99 -2.27 -12.63
C ILE A 781 15.13 -2.73 -11.71
N SER A 782 16.06 -1.84 -11.40
CA SER A 782 17.20 -2.11 -10.52
C SER A 782 16.71 -2.38 -9.08
N ILE A 783 16.91 -3.62 -8.62
CA ILE A 783 16.82 -4.01 -7.21
C ILE A 783 18.21 -3.73 -6.62
N ASN A 784 18.27 -2.92 -5.55
CA ASN A 784 19.51 -2.63 -4.82
C ASN A 784 20.19 -3.94 -4.41
N ASN A 785 21.26 -4.32 -5.14
CA ASN A 785 22.21 -5.44 -4.98
C ASN A 785 22.50 -6.23 -6.28
N LYS A 786 21.96 -5.85 -7.45
CA LYS A 786 22.39 -6.45 -8.73
C LYS A 786 23.76 -5.91 -9.15
N GLU A 787 24.82 -6.73 -9.10
CA GLU A 787 26.12 -6.40 -9.72
C GLU A 787 26.00 -6.44 -11.26
N PRO A 788 26.61 -5.51 -12.01
CA PRO A 788 26.50 -5.42 -13.46
C PRO A 788 27.25 -6.53 -14.22
N ASP A 789 28.22 -7.19 -13.60
CA ASP A 789 28.94 -8.33 -14.16
C ASP A 789 28.93 -9.49 -13.16
N ALA A 790 28.34 -10.63 -13.52
CA ALA A 790 28.43 -11.84 -12.70
C ALA A 790 29.91 -12.25 -12.52
N PRO A 791 30.34 -12.69 -11.33
CA PRO A 791 31.70 -13.18 -11.13
C PRO A 791 32.02 -14.29 -12.13
N ARG A 792 33.01 -14.06 -12.98
CA ARG A 792 33.41 -15.00 -14.05
C ARG A 792 34.04 -16.30 -13.53
N ASP A 793 34.24 -16.42 -12.21
CA ASP A 793 34.79 -17.62 -11.57
C ASP A 793 33.93 -18.09 -10.38
N PHE A 794 33.07 -19.06 -10.64
CA PHE A 794 32.11 -19.62 -9.68
C PHE A 794 32.70 -20.74 -8.80
N ILE A 795 33.79 -21.38 -9.27
CA ILE A 795 34.40 -22.55 -8.64
C ILE A 795 35.01 -22.24 -7.25
N PRO A 796 35.75 -21.12 -7.04
CA PRO A 796 36.37 -20.84 -5.75
C PRO A 796 35.37 -20.58 -4.61
N ILE A 797 34.13 -20.20 -4.91
CA ILE A 797 33.07 -19.93 -3.93
C ILE A 797 32.34 -21.23 -3.57
N LEU A 798 32.08 -22.10 -4.56
CA LEU A 798 31.56 -23.45 -4.32
C LEU A 798 32.49 -24.30 -3.45
N ASP A 799 33.81 -24.08 -3.54
CA ASP A 799 34.81 -24.76 -2.73
C ASP A 799 34.86 -24.29 -1.27
N ARG A 800 34.25 -23.15 -0.94
CA ARG A 800 34.09 -22.65 0.44
C ARG A 800 32.89 -23.23 1.17
N GLU A 801 32.05 -23.99 0.46
CA GLU A 801 30.82 -24.62 0.99
C GLU A 801 29.74 -23.63 1.48
N ASP A 802 29.79 -22.37 1.02
CA ASP A 802 28.85 -21.29 1.35
C ASP A 802 27.56 -21.37 0.49
N TYR A 803 26.95 -22.55 0.40
CA TYR A 803 25.86 -22.82 -0.55
C TYR A 803 24.62 -21.94 -0.34
N ASP A 804 24.20 -21.73 0.91
CA ASP A 804 23.04 -20.89 1.24
C ASP A 804 23.29 -19.43 0.84
N PHE A 805 24.50 -18.92 1.05
CA PHE A 805 24.89 -17.58 0.59
C PHE A 805 24.78 -17.44 -0.93
N ILE A 806 25.28 -18.43 -1.68
CA ILE A 806 25.21 -18.45 -3.14
C ILE A 806 23.74 -18.40 -3.59
N LEU A 807 22.89 -19.28 -3.05
CA LEU A 807 21.50 -19.38 -3.47
C LEU A 807 20.68 -18.15 -3.07
N ASN A 808 20.93 -17.57 -1.88
CA ASN A 808 20.33 -16.30 -1.48
C ASN A 808 20.74 -15.16 -2.41
N ARG A 809 22.01 -15.11 -2.85
CA ARG A 809 22.49 -14.11 -3.82
C ARG A 809 21.85 -14.29 -5.19
N VAL A 810 21.70 -15.52 -5.66
CA VAL A 810 21.04 -15.83 -6.93
C VAL A 810 19.58 -15.35 -6.93
N CYS A 811 18.85 -15.56 -5.84
CA CYS A 811 17.48 -15.05 -5.69
C CYS A 811 17.36 -13.52 -5.67
N VAL A 812 18.44 -12.81 -5.35
CA VAL A 812 18.50 -11.34 -5.37
C VAL A 812 18.96 -10.82 -6.74
N GLN A 813 19.88 -11.54 -7.37
CA GLN A 813 20.54 -11.14 -8.61
C GLN A 813 19.69 -11.41 -9.85
N PHE A 814 19.00 -12.54 -9.90
CA PHE A 814 18.32 -13.03 -11.08
C PHE A 814 16.86 -13.37 -10.78
N ASP A 815 15.99 -13.10 -11.74
CA ASP A 815 14.60 -13.56 -11.67
C ASP A 815 14.54 -15.10 -11.79
N PRO A 816 13.53 -15.77 -11.21
CA PRO A 816 13.51 -17.25 -11.13
C PRO A 816 13.51 -17.99 -12.47
N ASP A 817 13.10 -17.33 -13.56
CA ASP A 817 13.07 -17.82 -14.93
C ASP A 817 14.33 -17.47 -15.74
N HIS A 818 15.23 -16.68 -15.16
CA HIS A 818 16.47 -16.26 -15.80
C HIS A 818 17.45 -17.43 -15.94
N SER A 819 18.13 -17.56 -17.08
CA SER A 819 19.05 -18.67 -17.37
C SER A 819 20.17 -18.83 -16.34
N GLU A 820 20.76 -17.72 -15.88
CA GLU A 820 21.78 -17.74 -14.82
C GLU A 820 21.24 -18.14 -13.45
N PHE A 821 19.95 -17.87 -13.15
CA PHE A 821 19.33 -18.37 -11.92
C PHE A 821 19.35 -19.90 -11.90
N HIS A 822 18.94 -20.51 -13.02
CA HIS A 822 18.95 -21.96 -13.18
C HIS A 822 20.37 -22.52 -13.19
N ARG A 823 21.28 -21.94 -13.97
CA ARG A 823 22.67 -22.42 -14.09
C ARG A 823 23.38 -22.45 -12.74
N VAL A 824 23.30 -21.37 -11.98
CA VAL A 824 23.99 -21.24 -10.68
C VAL A 824 23.35 -22.14 -9.62
N SER A 825 22.02 -22.20 -9.57
CA SER A 825 21.30 -23.10 -8.65
C SER A 825 21.64 -24.57 -8.94
N GLN A 826 21.63 -24.98 -10.21
CA GLN A 826 21.98 -26.35 -10.63
C GLN A 826 23.40 -26.73 -10.25
N LEU A 827 24.39 -25.87 -10.54
CA LEU A 827 25.78 -26.12 -10.18
C LEU A 827 25.97 -26.23 -8.66
N THR A 828 25.23 -25.45 -7.89
CA THR A 828 25.26 -25.50 -6.42
C THR A 828 24.68 -26.82 -5.91
N TYR A 829 23.52 -27.24 -6.43
CA TYR A 829 22.88 -28.50 -6.05
C TYR A 829 23.69 -29.73 -6.47
N ASP A 830 24.27 -29.71 -7.67
CA ASP A 830 25.17 -30.78 -8.13
C ASP A 830 26.40 -30.89 -7.24
N ARG A 831 26.98 -29.74 -6.82
CA ARG A 831 28.11 -29.75 -5.88
C ARG A 831 27.73 -30.31 -4.51
N ILE A 832 26.56 -29.95 -3.99
CA ILE A 832 26.04 -30.50 -2.73
C ILE A 832 25.85 -32.02 -2.86
N TYR A 833 25.29 -32.48 -3.98
CA TYR A 833 25.10 -33.91 -4.24
C TYR A 833 26.43 -34.68 -4.32
N GLU A 834 27.44 -34.12 -4.99
CA GLU A 834 28.78 -34.70 -5.11
C GLU A 834 29.51 -34.80 -3.77
N LYS A 835 29.36 -33.77 -2.92
CA LYS A 835 30.03 -33.70 -1.62
C LYS A 835 29.24 -34.33 -0.48
N GLY A 836 27.94 -34.53 -0.66
CA GLY A 836 27.03 -35.04 0.37
C GLY A 836 26.66 -34.01 1.44
N HIS A 837 26.78 -32.71 1.15
CA HIS A 837 26.57 -31.60 2.10
C HIS A 837 25.09 -31.18 2.24
N TYR A 838 24.17 -32.14 2.31
CA TYR A 838 22.73 -31.87 2.32
C TYR A 838 22.30 -31.08 3.57
N GLU A 839 22.98 -31.31 4.69
CA GLU A 839 22.77 -30.65 5.97
C GLU A 839 22.99 -29.13 5.91
N LYS A 840 23.82 -28.64 4.98
CA LYS A 840 24.06 -27.20 4.80
C LYS A 840 22.82 -26.45 4.31
N LEU A 841 21.89 -27.13 3.65
CA LEU A 841 20.62 -26.55 3.21
C LEU A 841 19.42 -27.02 4.04
N ARG A 842 19.57 -28.02 4.93
CA ARG A 842 18.49 -28.42 5.85
C ARG A 842 18.03 -27.21 6.67
N SER A 843 16.71 -27.06 6.84
CA SER A 843 16.07 -25.90 7.49
C SER A 843 16.30 -24.54 6.81
N THR A 844 16.63 -24.54 5.52
CA THR A 844 16.62 -23.34 4.67
C THR A 844 15.48 -23.40 3.65
N ARG A 845 15.09 -22.25 3.09
CA ARG A 845 14.13 -22.17 1.98
C ARG A 845 14.58 -22.91 0.71
N HIS A 846 15.86 -23.27 0.62
CA HIS A 846 16.46 -23.89 -0.57
C HIS A 846 16.47 -25.42 -0.52
N TYR A 847 16.17 -26.04 0.63
CA TYR A 847 16.12 -27.50 0.76
C TYR A 847 15.07 -28.13 -0.15
N GLY A 848 13.84 -27.63 -0.12
CA GLY A 848 12.74 -28.13 -0.96
C GLY A 848 13.06 -28.07 -2.45
N PRO A 849 13.48 -26.91 -2.99
CA PRO A 849 13.96 -26.78 -4.37
C PRO A 849 15.11 -27.72 -4.73
N MET A 850 16.09 -27.91 -3.84
CA MET A 850 17.16 -28.89 -4.04
C MET A 850 16.62 -30.32 -4.14
N VAL A 851 15.77 -30.74 -3.20
CA VAL A 851 15.16 -32.09 -3.21
C VAL A 851 14.35 -32.28 -4.49
N PHE A 852 13.56 -31.29 -4.91
CA PHE A 852 12.81 -31.34 -6.17
C PHE A 852 13.75 -31.50 -7.37
N TYR A 853 14.82 -30.70 -7.45
CA TYR A 853 15.82 -30.79 -8.52
C TYR A 853 16.50 -32.17 -8.56
N LEU A 854 16.98 -32.67 -7.42
CA LEU A 854 17.62 -33.98 -7.33
C LEU A 854 16.66 -35.10 -7.74
N THR A 855 15.40 -35.03 -7.33
CA THR A 855 14.37 -35.99 -7.73
C THR A 855 14.07 -35.90 -9.23
N TRP A 856 13.90 -34.69 -9.76
CA TRP A 856 13.70 -34.44 -11.19
C TRP A 856 14.85 -35.02 -12.04
N CYS A 857 16.09 -34.86 -11.58
CA CYS A 857 17.30 -35.37 -12.23
C CYS A 857 17.63 -36.83 -11.92
N LYS A 858 16.80 -37.56 -11.15
CA LYS A 858 17.06 -38.94 -10.69
C LYS A 858 18.38 -39.10 -9.91
N LYS A 859 18.77 -38.07 -9.15
CA LYS A 859 19.97 -38.01 -8.29
C LYS A 859 19.61 -38.04 -6.80
N ILE A 860 18.80 -38.99 -6.35
CA ILE A 860 18.33 -39.04 -4.96
C ILE A 860 19.07 -40.05 -4.06
N ASP A 861 19.83 -40.98 -4.64
CA ASP A 861 20.38 -42.13 -3.88
C ASP A 861 21.26 -41.71 -2.69
N ASN A 862 22.14 -40.73 -2.88
CA ASN A 862 23.01 -40.23 -1.81
C ASN A 862 22.23 -39.47 -0.72
N LEU A 863 21.15 -38.76 -1.10
CA LEU A 863 20.26 -38.09 -0.16
C LEU A 863 19.45 -39.12 0.65
N LEU A 864 19.01 -40.21 0.02
CA LEU A 864 18.34 -41.32 0.72
C LEU A 864 19.28 -42.01 1.72
N ILE A 865 20.54 -42.25 1.34
CA ILE A 865 21.54 -42.81 2.25
C ILE A 865 21.70 -41.92 3.49
N GLU A 866 21.84 -40.61 3.31
CA GLU A 866 22.06 -39.69 4.42
C GLU A 866 20.80 -39.50 5.29
N ASN A 867 19.60 -39.45 4.71
CA ASN A 867 18.33 -39.45 5.47
C ASN A 867 18.19 -40.71 6.35
N ILE A 868 18.46 -41.90 5.80
CA ILE A 868 18.37 -43.17 6.55
C ILE A 868 19.45 -43.22 7.64
N ALA A 869 20.67 -42.76 7.34
CA ALA A 869 21.76 -42.71 8.31
C ALA A 869 21.47 -41.74 9.48
N GLN A 870 20.64 -40.71 9.26
CA GLN A 870 20.16 -39.78 10.28
C GLN A 870 18.87 -40.23 10.97
N GLU A 871 18.42 -41.47 10.74
CA GLU A 871 17.18 -42.02 11.27
C GLU A 871 15.90 -41.31 10.78
N SER A 872 15.97 -40.50 9.71
CA SER A 872 14.82 -39.82 9.07
C SER A 872 14.17 -40.68 7.98
N ILE A 873 13.49 -41.76 8.39
CA ILE A 873 12.85 -42.71 7.47
C ILE A 873 11.64 -42.10 6.76
N GLU A 874 10.88 -41.21 7.40
CA GLU A 874 9.77 -40.52 6.73
C GLU A 874 10.25 -39.65 5.56
N ASP A 875 11.33 -38.89 5.74
CA ASP A 875 11.88 -38.00 4.71
C ASP A 875 12.42 -38.78 3.51
N ALA A 876 13.07 -39.92 3.77
CA ALA A 876 13.50 -40.84 2.72
C ALA A 876 12.29 -41.37 1.93
N ALA A 877 11.22 -41.79 2.61
CA ALA A 877 10.00 -42.27 1.96
C ALA A 877 9.26 -41.16 1.19
N LEU A 878 9.19 -39.94 1.72
CA LEU A 878 8.60 -38.78 1.02
C LEU A 878 9.37 -38.43 -0.25
N THR A 879 10.71 -38.49 -0.19
CA THR A 879 11.57 -38.28 -1.36
C THR A 879 11.30 -39.33 -2.46
N ILE A 880 11.11 -40.60 -2.08
CA ILE A 880 10.76 -41.69 -3.01
C ILE A 880 9.33 -41.53 -3.56
N LYS A 881 8.37 -41.08 -2.74
CA LYS A 881 7.01 -40.76 -3.22
C LYS A 881 7.06 -39.66 -4.28
N LEU A 882 7.84 -38.59 -4.03
CA LEU A 882 8.07 -37.53 -5.02
C LEU A 882 8.75 -38.08 -6.28
N TYR A 883 9.69 -39.01 -6.15
CA TYR A 883 10.34 -39.68 -7.28
C TYR A 883 9.34 -40.39 -8.18
N TYR A 884 8.41 -41.17 -7.61
CA TYR A 884 7.40 -41.87 -8.40
C TYR A 884 6.28 -40.96 -8.91
N ILE A 885 6.09 -39.76 -8.34
CA ILE A 885 5.22 -38.73 -8.92
C ILE A 885 5.86 -38.13 -10.18
N LEU A 886 7.16 -37.81 -10.12
CA LEU A 886 7.90 -37.20 -11.23
C LEU A 886 8.32 -38.21 -12.30
N HIS A 887 8.50 -39.47 -11.92
CA HIS A 887 8.89 -40.59 -12.78
C HIS A 887 7.92 -41.77 -12.57
N PRO A 888 6.70 -41.70 -13.14
CA PRO A 888 5.69 -42.74 -12.94
C PRO A 888 6.19 -44.13 -13.34
N SER A 889 5.92 -45.12 -12.50
CA SER A 889 6.21 -46.54 -12.72
C SER A 889 4.99 -47.38 -12.35
N ASP A 890 4.64 -48.35 -13.21
CA ASP A 890 3.44 -49.18 -13.02
C ASP A 890 3.56 -50.17 -11.85
N ASN A 891 4.78 -50.35 -11.31
CA ASN A 891 5.09 -51.38 -10.31
C ASN A 891 5.19 -50.84 -8.87
N VAL A 892 4.83 -49.56 -8.62
CA VAL A 892 4.97 -48.95 -7.29
C VAL A 892 3.96 -49.55 -6.30
N PRO A 893 4.42 -50.12 -5.16
CA PRO A 893 3.53 -50.74 -4.18
C PRO A 893 2.68 -49.68 -3.49
N LYS A 894 1.36 -49.89 -3.48
CA LYS A 894 0.38 -49.00 -2.83
C LYS A 894 0.11 -49.44 -1.39
N GLY A 895 0.07 -48.49 -0.46
CA GLY A 895 -0.30 -48.75 0.93
C GLY A 895 0.70 -49.57 1.74
N VAL A 896 1.97 -49.61 1.31
CA VAL A 896 3.05 -50.25 2.06
C VAL A 896 3.70 -49.28 3.05
N ASP A 897 4.30 -49.81 4.11
CA ASP A 897 5.09 -49.03 5.07
C ASP A 897 6.33 -48.40 4.41
N ASN A 898 6.89 -47.39 5.09
CA ASN A 898 8.01 -46.60 4.56
C ASN A 898 9.24 -47.46 4.25
N ILE A 899 9.53 -48.48 5.06
CA ILE A 899 10.67 -49.39 4.88
C ILE A 899 10.49 -50.24 3.61
N LYS A 900 9.30 -50.80 3.39
CA LYS A 900 8.97 -51.55 2.17
C LYS A 900 9.02 -50.68 0.92
N LEU A 901 8.63 -49.41 1.02
CA LEU A 901 8.76 -48.46 -0.09
C LEU A 901 10.23 -48.19 -0.44
N ILE A 902 11.08 -48.02 0.56
CA ILE A 902 12.53 -47.85 0.38
C ILE A 902 13.15 -49.12 -0.23
N GLN A 903 12.76 -50.31 0.25
CA GLN A 903 13.22 -51.58 -0.29
C GLN A 903 12.81 -51.75 -1.76
N HIS A 904 11.58 -51.37 -2.11
CA HIS A 904 11.10 -51.42 -3.49
C HIS A 904 11.93 -50.52 -4.41
N TYR A 905 12.21 -49.28 -3.99
CA TYR A 905 13.10 -48.38 -4.73
C TYR A 905 14.50 -48.97 -4.87
N LEU A 906 15.06 -49.55 -3.79
CA LEU A 906 16.37 -50.19 -3.78
C LEU A 906 16.48 -51.33 -4.79
N ASP A 907 15.41 -52.12 -4.93
CA ASP A 907 15.38 -53.28 -5.80
C ASP A 907 15.22 -52.91 -7.27
N ASN A 908 14.43 -51.87 -7.58
CA ASN A 908 13.97 -51.58 -8.94
C ASN A 908 14.57 -50.31 -9.57
N ASP A 909 14.85 -49.27 -8.79
CA ASP A 909 15.12 -47.91 -9.32
C ASP A 909 16.45 -47.31 -8.83
N CYS A 910 17.03 -47.83 -7.74
CA CYS A 910 18.29 -47.34 -7.20
C CYS A 910 19.47 -47.58 -8.17
N ASN A 911 20.34 -46.58 -8.30
CA ASN A 911 21.56 -46.69 -9.11
C ASN A 911 22.45 -47.84 -8.60
N SER A 912 22.96 -48.65 -9.53
CA SER A 912 23.80 -49.82 -9.22
C SER A 912 25.07 -49.49 -8.43
N GLN A 913 25.61 -48.27 -8.57
CA GLN A 913 26.78 -47.81 -7.83
C GLN A 913 26.47 -47.49 -6.35
N CYS A 914 25.24 -47.06 -6.06
CA CYS A 914 24.79 -46.69 -4.71
C CYS A 914 24.00 -47.80 -3.99
N LYS A 915 23.48 -48.79 -4.74
CA LYS A 915 22.63 -49.87 -4.23
C LYS A 915 23.22 -50.59 -3.02
N ARG A 916 24.51 -50.96 -3.07
CA ARG A 916 25.19 -51.61 -1.93
C ARG A 916 25.28 -50.72 -0.70
N ARG A 917 25.51 -49.42 -0.87
CA ARG A 917 25.62 -48.46 0.24
C ARG A 917 24.26 -48.21 0.89
N LEU A 918 23.23 -48.01 0.07
CA LEU A 918 21.85 -47.83 0.53
C LEU A 918 21.35 -49.09 1.26
N ASP A 919 21.62 -50.28 0.73
CA ASP A 919 21.23 -51.57 1.33
C ASP A 919 21.89 -51.77 2.70
N ASN A 920 23.20 -51.51 2.80
CA ASN A 920 23.92 -51.59 4.07
C ASN A 920 23.41 -50.57 5.09
N THR A 921 23.10 -49.34 4.66
CA THR A 921 22.62 -48.27 5.55
C THR A 921 21.23 -48.61 6.10
N LEU A 922 20.35 -49.15 5.25
CA LEU A 922 19.03 -49.61 5.67
C LEU A 922 19.12 -50.80 6.64
N LYS A 923 20.00 -51.76 6.38
CA LYS A 923 20.23 -52.90 7.29
C LYS A 923 20.74 -52.45 8.66
N MET A 924 21.70 -51.54 8.70
CA MET A 924 22.21 -50.97 9.96
C MET A 924 21.11 -50.25 10.75
N HIS A 925 20.25 -49.48 10.08
CA HIS A 925 19.12 -48.81 10.72
C HIS A 925 18.14 -49.83 11.32
N LEU A 926 17.80 -50.90 10.59
CA LEU A 926 16.90 -51.96 11.08
C LEU A 926 17.50 -52.75 12.25
N GLU A 927 18.81 -53.01 12.24
CA GLU A 927 19.52 -53.64 13.35
C GLU A 927 19.46 -52.76 14.60
N LEU A 928 19.75 -51.46 14.47
CA LEU A 928 19.65 -50.47 15.57
C LEU A 928 18.24 -50.38 16.15
N GLU A 929 17.20 -50.35 15.31
CA GLU A 929 15.81 -50.38 15.80
C GLU A 929 15.49 -51.67 16.57
N SER A 930 16.01 -52.81 16.11
CA SER A 930 15.79 -54.09 16.78
C SER A 930 16.49 -54.18 18.14
N GLU A 931 17.68 -53.60 18.27
CA GLU A 931 18.40 -53.51 19.56
C GLU A 931 17.70 -52.55 20.52
N ARG A 932 17.22 -51.40 20.04
CA ARG A 932 16.43 -50.46 20.85
C ARG A 932 15.14 -51.09 21.38
N LYS A 933 14.45 -51.90 20.56
CA LYS A 933 13.26 -52.64 21.01
C LYS A 933 13.59 -53.65 22.11
N LYS A 934 14.70 -54.39 22.00
CA LYS A 934 15.16 -55.31 23.07
C LYS A 934 15.51 -54.56 24.36
N VAL A 935 16.21 -53.42 24.26
CA VAL A 935 16.55 -52.59 25.43
C VAL A 935 15.30 -52.02 26.10
N ASN A 936 14.31 -51.59 25.33
CA ASN A 936 13.04 -51.10 25.89
C ASN A 936 12.19 -52.23 26.49
N GLU A 937 12.22 -53.45 25.92
CA GLU A 937 11.54 -54.62 26.49
C GLU A 937 12.23 -55.15 27.76
N ASP A 938 13.54 -54.92 27.92
CA ASP A 938 14.30 -55.23 29.15
C ASP A 938 14.16 -54.14 30.24
N LEU A 939 13.57 -52.98 29.91
CA LEU A 939 13.32 -51.84 30.81
C LEU A 939 11.87 -51.76 31.33
N ASP A 940 10.95 -52.52 30.74
CA ASP A 940 9.57 -52.78 31.22
C ASP A 940 9.51 -54.07 32.07
#